data_AF-A0A147HXX7-F1
#
_entry.id   AF-A0A147HXX7-F1
#
_cell.length_a   1.000
_cell.length_b   1.000
_cell.length_c   1.000
_cell.angle_alpha   90.00
_cell.angle_beta   90.00
_cell.angle_gamma   90.00
#
_symmetry.space_group_name_H-M   'P 1'
#
loop_
_entity.id
_entity.type
_entity.pdbx_description
1 polymer ?
#
loop_
_entity_poly.entity_id
_entity_poly.type
_entity_poly.pdbx_seq_one_letter_code
_entity_poly.pdbx_strand_id
1 'polypeptide(L)'
;MTVARRDLLLGSAVVGLAGGIAPVRAFAAKGSPVDGAGALPMPAPTNVLPAALPVQDAARVLMDRGWLFHEGDIEPAPLDSHNATYISVKAGNARGAAAVDYDDSDWQAIDLPHDWASFQPFVKTANVAQGYRPRGIGWYRRSFRLDPALQGRRIELEFGGVATFATIWVNGSVVAHNFSGYNAIRIDLTPFARFGDEPNIVAVRVDAEAMEGWWYEGAGLYRHVWLADYAPVSIATDGVHCDPRKGPDGWHIPVTATLTSIAPVDSAVAVEVRLLDPQGKVVAQGQVSASVPSLDEASASLDLRVTDPLLWSIERPTLYTVQVRLLREGQVADERRVAVGFRTIRFDAAQGFFLNDKPVKLKGVCLHQDHAGVGTAIPDALIGWRLERLKAMGCNAVRSSHNAPTPELLDWCDRLGLVVMDENRQFNPAPEYRAQLEWLVRRDRNHPCVILWSVFNEEPMQGTPSGVEMVKRMAHWVRVLDDSRPVTAAMNGAFFDPVNVAQVVDVTGFNYYQGDYDRYHRLNPTKPMTSSEDTSAFMTRGAFESDPARHIASSYDDEAASWGDTHRGAWKKIAERPFVAGGFVWTGFDYHGEPTPYEWPTIASFFGIMDLCGFPKTAFDIHRAAWVDDRPVVAIAPHWSWPGREGKPVKVMVLSNAEHVVLRLNGKTVGEAAVDRLMGNEWTVPYAPGRIEAIAYRGGQEVARAAHETVGVPVALRLTPARTVMAGDTEDAQAITIDAVDAKGRHVPTANLMTRFTIEGGAIIGVGNGDPNSHEPEKGNQRSLFNGLAQMIVRPDTGRGRITIRATADGLKPATLKLDRLGVAPRAQVPVVAGDMDVRDWRRSPLMVDKPSPDLAPATSDNNGWAFVRAGTPTPAEGAGWRVYRTVVTPKRSVAARGGEIRFASVGGMASLWVDGQMVADKRDPKPGPMTATLPSGANKRTIALIVAGMGNIESGLLGRVTVAPR
;
A
#
# COMPACT_ATOMS: atom_id res chain seq x y z
N MET A 1 -4.56 -53.12 -41.86
CA MET A 1 -4.06 -54.46 -41.51
C MET A 1 -3.43 -54.39 -40.13
N THR A 2 -3.65 -55.44 -39.35
CA THR A 2 -3.53 -55.61 -37.90
C THR A 2 -2.19 -55.26 -37.25
N VAL A 3 -2.27 -54.71 -36.04
CA VAL A 3 -1.18 -54.43 -35.08
C VAL A 3 -0.96 -55.64 -34.16
N ALA A 4 0.31 -55.96 -33.86
CA ALA A 4 0.76 -56.68 -32.66
C ALA A 4 1.97 -55.88 -32.11
N ARG A 5 1.93 -55.25 -30.93
CA ARG A 5 1.95 -55.70 -29.52
C ARG A 5 3.17 -56.56 -29.13
N ARG A 6 4.11 -55.84 -28.49
CA ARG A 6 5.07 -56.21 -27.42
C ARG A 6 6.52 -56.55 -27.81
N ASP A 7 7.37 -55.74 -27.17
CA ASP A 7 8.74 -55.96 -26.70
C ASP A 7 9.90 -55.69 -27.66
N LEU A 8 10.57 -54.54 -27.44
CA LEU A 8 12.00 -54.51 -27.12
C LEU A 8 12.42 -53.13 -26.58
N LEU A 9 12.86 -53.13 -25.33
CA LEU A 9 13.62 -52.08 -24.65
C LEU A 9 15.09 -52.14 -25.11
N LEU A 10 15.68 -50.97 -25.39
CA LEU A 10 16.92 -50.42 -24.80
C LEU A 10 17.65 -49.50 -25.80
N GLY A 11 17.92 -48.26 -25.39
CA GLY A 11 18.98 -47.44 -26.01
C GLY A 11 18.76 -45.92 -26.10
N SER A 12 18.88 -45.23 -24.96
CA SER A 12 19.55 -43.93 -24.76
C SER A 12 19.13 -42.61 -25.46
N ALA A 13 19.05 -41.58 -24.60
CA ALA A 13 19.45 -40.17 -24.76
C ALA A 13 18.37 -39.09 -25.09
N VAL A 14 18.08 -38.30 -24.04
CA VAL A 14 17.97 -36.82 -23.98
C VAL A 14 17.11 -36.11 -25.04
N VAL A 15 15.99 -35.52 -24.61
CA VAL A 15 15.69 -34.07 -24.59
C VAL A 15 14.35 -33.90 -23.84
N GLY A 16 14.39 -33.22 -22.70
CA GLY A 16 13.20 -32.86 -21.94
C GLY A 16 12.48 -31.70 -22.60
N LEU A 17 11.29 -31.95 -23.15
CA LEU A 17 10.35 -30.92 -23.53
C LEU A 17 9.46 -30.59 -22.32
N ALA A 18 9.66 -29.39 -21.79
CA ALA A 18 8.81 -28.76 -20.82
C ALA A 18 7.37 -28.71 -21.34
N GLY A 19 6.45 -29.29 -20.58
CA GLY A 19 5.03 -29.26 -20.86
C GLY A 19 4.52 -27.82 -20.81
N GLY A 20 3.90 -27.40 -21.91
CA GLY A 20 3.23 -26.12 -22.02
C GLY A 20 2.09 -26.00 -21.00
N ILE A 21 2.14 -24.92 -20.23
CA ILE A 21 1.04 -24.46 -19.38
C ILE A 21 -0.03 -23.89 -20.31
N ALA A 22 -1.18 -24.56 -20.38
CA ALA A 22 -2.34 -24.10 -21.13
C ALA A 22 -2.90 -22.79 -20.50
N PRO A 23 -3.46 -21.87 -21.30
CA PRO A 23 -4.01 -20.63 -20.80
C PRO A 23 -5.23 -20.89 -19.90
N VAL A 24 -5.35 -20.07 -18.87
CA VAL A 24 -6.44 -20.02 -17.89
C VAL A 24 -7.79 -20.06 -18.62
N ARG A 25 -8.46 -21.22 -18.58
CA ARG A 25 -9.90 -21.29 -18.81
C ARG A 25 -10.56 -20.56 -17.66
N ALA A 26 -11.37 -19.55 -17.98
CA ALA A 26 -12.32 -18.97 -17.06
C ALA A 26 -13.07 -20.11 -16.36
N PHE A 27 -12.87 -20.23 -15.05
CA PHE A 27 -13.66 -21.12 -14.20
C PHE A 27 -15.10 -20.59 -14.22
N ALA A 28 -15.90 -21.09 -15.16
CA ALA A 28 -17.30 -21.31 -14.86
C ALA A 28 -17.30 -22.35 -13.74
N ALA A 29 -17.34 -21.88 -12.49
CA ALA A 29 -17.55 -22.73 -11.34
C ALA A 29 -18.84 -23.53 -11.61
N LYS A 30 -18.69 -24.82 -11.94
CA LYS A 30 -19.75 -25.79 -11.69
C LYS A 30 -20.19 -25.54 -10.25
N GLY A 31 -21.49 -25.31 -10.06
CA GLY A 31 -22.09 -24.68 -8.88
C GLY A 31 -21.34 -24.97 -7.58
N SER A 32 -21.09 -23.90 -6.82
CA SER A 32 -20.61 -24.03 -5.43
C SER A 32 -21.40 -25.13 -4.73
N PRO A 33 -20.74 -26.00 -3.96
CA PRO A 33 -21.46 -26.95 -3.13
C PRO A 33 -22.45 -26.15 -2.28
N VAL A 34 -23.68 -26.66 -2.17
CA VAL A 34 -24.71 -26.18 -1.26
C VAL A 34 -24.04 -25.77 0.05
N ASP A 35 -24.08 -24.47 0.38
CA ASP A 35 -23.52 -23.98 1.65
C ASP A 35 -24.20 -24.78 2.77
N GLY A 36 -23.43 -25.66 3.41
CA GLY A 36 -23.94 -26.54 4.46
C GLY A 36 -24.50 -25.70 5.61
N ALA A 37 -25.54 -26.21 6.27
CA ALA A 37 -26.11 -25.50 7.41
C ALA A 37 -25.04 -25.26 8.51
N GLY A 38 -24.89 -24.01 8.95
CA GLY A 38 -23.85 -23.64 9.94
C GLY A 38 -22.42 -23.59 9.39
N ALA A 39 -22.26 -23.39 8.08
CA ALA A 39 -20.97 -23.15 7.45
C ALA A 39 -20.31 -21.85 7.94
N LEU A 40 -18.98 -21.82 7.88
CA LEU A 40 -18.21 -20.61 8.14
C LEU A 40 -18.55 -19.56 7.07
N PRO A 41 -18.80 -18.29 7.42
CA PRO A 41 -19.18 -17.24 6.46
C PRO A 41 -17.96 -16.71 5.68
N MET A 42 -17.04 -17.60 5.31
CA MET A 42 -15.81 -17.31 4.60
C MET A 42 -15.61 -18.29 3.44
N PRO A 43 -14.96 -17.87 2.34
CA PRO A 43 -14.66 -18.77 1.23
C PRO A 43 -13.80 -19.94 1.66
N ALA A 44 -13.95 -21.07 0.97
CA ALA A 44 -13.05 -22.20 1.17
C ALA A 44 -11.59 -21.82 0.82
N PRO A 45 -10.60 -22.33 1.57
CA PRO A 45 -9.20 -22.07 1.26
C PRO A 45 -8.82 -22.52 -0.15
N THR A 46 -8.00 -21.72 -0.83
CA THR A 46 -7.39 -22.12 -2.11
C THR A 46 -5.99 -22.70 -1.90
N ASN A 47 -5.40 -23.30 -2.92
CA ASN A 47 -4.01 -23.80 -2.91
C ASN A 47 -3.12 -23.12 -3.96
N VAL A 48 -3.53 -21.93 -4.42
CA VAL A 48 -2.88 -21.19 -5.51
C VAL A 48 -2.33 -19.89 -4.95
N LEU A 49 -1.08 -19.59 -5.28
CA LEU A 49 -0.50 -18.28 -4.99
C LEU A 49 -1.07 -17.23 -5.96
N PRO A 50 -1.32 -16.00 -5.50
CA PRO A 50 -1.61 -14.90 -6.41
C PRO A 50 -0.45 -14.71 -7.40
N ALA A 51 -0.76 -14.33 -8.64
CA ALA A 51 0.28 -13.94 -9.58
C ALA A 51 0.99 -12.68 -9.06
N ALA A 52 2.32 -12.63 -9.15
CA ALA A 52 3.09 -11.44 -8.76
C ALA A 52 2.61 -10.20 -9.53
N LEU A 53 2.56 -9.04 -8.86
CA LEU A 53 2.24 -7.75 -9.48
C LEU A 53 3.26 -7.40 -10.59
N PRO A 54 2.86 -6.63 -11.62
CA PRO A 54 3.74 -6.35 -12.74
C PRO A 54 4.93 -5.49 -12.31
N VAL A 55 6.13 -5.84 -12.75
CA VAL A 55 7.31 -4.98 -12.59
C VAL A 55 7.30 -3.96 -13.73
N GLN A 56 6.88 -2.73 -13.44
CA GLN A 56 6.82 -1.67 -14.45
C GLN A 56 8.18 -1.07 -14.79
N ASP A 57 9.04 -0.97 -13.78
CA ASP A 57 10.38 -0.39 -13.88
C ASP A 57 11.39 -1.33 -13.23
N ALA A 58 12.26 -1.91 -14.05
CA ALA A 58 13.24 -2.88 -13.61
C ALA A 58 14.46 -2.24 -12.91
N ALA A 59 14.64 -0.91 -13.01
CA ALA A 59 15.69 -0.20 -12.31
C ALA A 59 15.35 0.02 -10.83
N ARG A 60 14.07 -0.12 -10.45
CA ARG A 60 13.61 0.05 -9.08
C ARG A 60 13.91 -1.18 -8.22
N VAL A 61 14.49 -0.92 -7.06
CA VAL A 61 14.78 -1.90 -6.03
C VAL A 61 14.09 -1.48 -4.74
N LEU A 62 13.46 -2.42 -4.05
CA LEU A 62 12.71 -2.13 -2.84
C LEU A 62 13.66 -1.68 -1.72
N MET A 63 13.27 -0.66 -0.98
CA MET A 63 14.01 -0.05 0.10
C MET A 63 13.13 -0.06 1.36
N ASP A 64 12.69 -1.25 1.75
CA ASP A 64 11.77 -1.44 2.89
C ASP A 64 12.45 -1.97 4.15
N ARG A 65 13.60 -2.63 4.04
CA ARG A 65 14.28 -3.26 5.18
C ARG A 65 15.41 -2.44 5.80
N GLY A 66 15.62 -2.53 7.10
CA GLY A 66 16.78 -1.88 7.76
C GLY A 66 16.58 -0.38 8.01
N TRP A 67 15.32 0.01 8.15
CA TRP A 67 14.96 1.30 8.73
C TRP A 67 15.02 1.21 10.26
N LEU A 68 15.39 2.33 10.87
CA LEU A 68 15.33 2.57 12.29
C LEU A 68 14.23 3.60 12.56
N PHE A 69 13.47 3.41 13.63
CA PHE A 69 12.34 4.26 14.00
C PHE A 69 12.46 4.75 15.44
N HIS A 70 12.07 6.00 15.66
CA HIS A 70 11.90 6.63 16.95
C HIS A 70 10.55 7.33 17.01
N GLU A 71 9.73 6.96 17.99
CA GLU A 71 8.49 7.66 18.30
C GLU A 71 8.79 8.86 19.21
N GLY A 72 8.23 10.02 18.84
CA GLY A 72 8.50 11.30 19.49
C GLY A 72 9.30 12.24 18.59
N ASP A 73 9.17 13.55 18.81
CA ASP A 73 10.03 14.52 18.14
C ASP A 73 11.38 14.64 18.84
N ILE A 74 12.40 15.01 18.07
CA ILE A 74 13.77 15.14 18.53
C ILE A 74 14.22 16.58 18.28
N GLU A 75 14.20 17.39 19.33
CA GLU A 75 14.69 18.76 19.27
C GLU A 75 16.23 18.76 19.19
N PRO A 76 16.83 19.43 18.19
CA PRO A 76 18.27 19.63 18.15
C PRO A 76 18.74 20.45 19.33
N ALA A 77 19.91 20.11 19.87
CA ALA A 77 20.55 20.89 20.93
C ALA A 77 20.69 22.38 20.54
N PRO A 78 20.55 23.32 21.51
CA PRO A 78 20.78 24.74 21.28
C PRO A 78 22.17 25.03 20.72
N LEU A 79 22.28 26.08 19.90
CA LEU A 79 23.57 26.56 19.38
C LEU A 79 24.23 27.44 20.44
N ASP A 80 25.44 27.07 20.86
CA ASP A 80 26.17 27.70 21.98
C ASP A 80 27.35 28.57 21.55
N SER A 81 27.67 28.60 20.24
CA SER A 81 28.87 29.27 19.72
C SER A 81 28.68 29.76 18.29
N HIS A 82 29.48 30.77 17.90
CA HIS A 82 29.50 31.27 16.52
C HIS A 82 29.79 30.16 15.50
N ASN A 83 30.75 29.27 15.79
CA ASN A 83 31.08 28.18 14.88
C ASN A 83 29.92 27.18 14.75
N ALA A 84 29.27 26.81 15.85
CA ALA A 84 28.09 25.95 15.81
C ALA A 84 26.98 26.56 14.95
N THR A 85 26.69 27.85 15.12
CA THR A 85 25.72 28.57 14.29
C THR A 85 26.14 28.63 12.83
N TYR A 86 27.39 29.00 12.56
CA TYR A 86 27.94 29.12 11.20
C TYR A 86 27.84 27.81 10.42
N ILE A 87 28.20 26.69 11.04
CA ILE A 87 28.14 25.36 10.42
C ILE A 87 26.69 24.89 10.24
N SER A 88 25.80 25.16 11.21
CA SER A 88 24.40 24.70 11.16
C SER A 88 23.57 25.25 9.99
N VAL A 89 24.04 26.32 9.34
CA VAL A 89 23.39 26.94 8.18
C VAL A 89 24.07 26.58 6.85
N LYS A 90 25.01 25.61 6.85
CA LYS A 90 25.64 25.09 5.62
C LYS A 90 24.98 23.81 5.14
N ALA A 91 24.98 23.60 3.82
CA ALA A 91 24.48 22.36 3.22
C ALA A 91 25.16 21.13 3.83
N GLY A 92 24.41 20.03 4.00
CA GLY A 92 24.91 18.79 4.59
C GLY A 92 25.13 18.81 6.10
N ASN A 93 24.81 19.90 6.80
CA ASN A 93 25.08 20.08 8.23
C ASN A 93 23.80 20.18 9.08
N ALA A 94 22.76 19.42 8.73
CA ALA A 94 21.58 19.28 9.58
C ALA A 94 21.97 18.80 10.99
N ARG A 95 21.15 19.17 11.99
CA ARG A 95 21.35 18.87 13.40
C ARG A 95 20.33 17.83 13.89
N GLY A 96 20.51 17.34 15.10
CA GLY A 96 19.59 16.37 15.71
C GLY A 96 19.53 15.07 14.91
N ALA A 97 18.35 14.46 14.84
CA ALA A 97 18.13 13.19 14.14
C ALA A 97 18.40 13.24 12.62
N ALA A 98 18.52 14.42 12.01
CA ALA A 98 18.91 14.57 10.61
C ALA A 98 20.44 14.64 10.39
N ALA A 99 21.22 14.76 11.47
CA ALA A 99 22.68 14.80 11.38
C ALA A 99 23.25 13.45 10.91
N VAL A 100 24.33 13.51 10.15
CA VAL A 100 25.01 12.32 9.60
C VAL A 100 25.59 11.45 10.72
N ASP A 101 26.09 12.07 11.77
CA ASP A 101 26.72 11.43 12.92
C ASP A 101 25.78 11.19 14.11
N TYR A 102 24.46 11.41 13.93
CA TYR A 102 23.48 11.16 14.98
C TYR A 102 23.54 9.71 15.46
N ASP A 103 23.45 9.52 16.78
CA ASP A 103 23.43 8.21 17.41
C ASP A 103 22.00 7.66 17.48
N ASP A 104 21.70 6.78 16.53
CA ASP A 104 20.45 6.04 16.37
C ASP A 104 20.55 4.60 16.89
N SER A 105 21.58 4.27 17.68
CA SER A 105 21.84 2.87 18.09
C SER A 105 20.82 2.30 19.09
N ASP A 106 19.95 3.13 19.66
CA ASP A 106 18.83 2.74 20.53
C ASP A 106 17.47 2.75 19.83
N TRP A 107 17.41 3.12 18.54
CA TRP A 107 16.17 3.17 17.79
C TRP A 107 15.67 1.77 17.42
N GLN A 108 14.36 1.64 17.27
CA GLN A 108 13.72 0.37 16.93
C GLN A 108 13.98 0.02 15.46
N ALA A 109 14.48 -1.18 15.19
CA ALA A 109 14.54 -1.70 13.83
C ALA A 109 13.13 -2.09 13.35
N ILE A 110 12.75 -1.61 12.16
CA ILE A 110 11.46 -1.88 11.54
C ILE A 110 11.65 -2.21 10.05
N ASP A 111 10.65 -2.91 9.50
CA ASP A 111 10.48 -3.06 8.05
C ASP A 111 9.28 -2.22 7.62
N LEU A 112 9.36 -1.67 6.42
CA LEU A 112 8.25 -1.01 5.75
C LEU A 112 7.38 -2.02 4.99
N PRO A 113 6.13 -1.67 4.68
CA PRO A 113 5.41 -0.48 5.14
C PRO A 113 5.14 -0.47 6.66
N HIS A 114 5.12 0.73 7.27
CA HIS A 114 4.99 0.90 8.72
C HIS A 114 4.01 2.02 9.09
N ASP A 115 2.98 1.64 9.84
CA ASP A 115 2.02 2.53 10.50
C ASP A 115 2.17 2.39 12.03
N TRP A 116 2.87 3.33 12.67
CA TRP A 116 3.15 3.24 14.12
C TRP A 116 1.91 3.53 14.97
N ALA A 117 0.95 4.30 14.47
CA ALA A 117 -0.29 4.60 15.20
C ALA A 117 -1.10 3.32 15.45
N SER A 118 -1.01 2.32 14.56
CA SER A 118 -1.64 1.01 14.72
C SER A 118 -1.12 0.19 15.93
N PHE A 119 0.04 0.57 16.48
CA PHE A 119 0.63 -0.05 17.68
C PHE A 119 0.24 0.66 18.98
N GLN A 120 -0.28 1.89 18.88
CA GLN A 120 -0.66 2.68 20.05
C GLN A 120 -1.94 2.16 20.71
N PRO A 121 -2.14 2.37 22.03
CA PRO A 121 -3.42 2.11 22.66
C PRO A 121 -4.48 3.12 22.20
N PHE A 122 -5.74 2.73 22.31
CA PHE A 122 -6.86 3.65 22.13
C PHE A 122 -6.98 4.59 23.33
N VAL A 123 -7.12 5.89 23.08
CA VAL A 123 -7.16 6.94 24.11
C VAL A 123 -8.39 7.82 23.88
N LYS A 124 -9.29 7.88 24.87
CA LYS A 124 -10.56 8.65 24.78
C LYS A 124 -10.38 10.11 24.36
N THR A 125 -9.28 10.74 24.74
CA THR A 125 -8.98 12.16 24.43
C THR A 125 -8.27 12.36 23.11
N ALA A 126 -7.87 11.27 22.42
CA ALA A 126 -7.36 11.36 21.06
C ALA A 126 -8.51 11.66 20.07
N ASN A 127 -8.16 12.02 18.84
CA ASN A 127 -9.12 12.45 17.84
C ASN A 127 -10.09 11.31 17.45
N VAL A 128 -11.39 11.56 17.58
CA VAL A 128 -12.48 10.63 17.21
C VAL A 128 -12.42 10.19 15.75
N ALA A 129 -12.15 11.11 14.84
CA ALA A 129 -12.04 10.85 13.40
C ALA A 129 -10.85 9.94 13.08
N GLN A 130 -9.81 9.95 13.93
CA GLN A 130 -8.62 9.11 13.78
C GLN A 130 -8.72 7.82 14.61
N GLY A 131 -9.94 7.37 14.94
CA GLY A 131 -10.18 6.13 15.67
C GLY A 131 -9.62 6.14 17.09
N TYR A 132 -9.51 7.31 17.72
CA TYR A 132 -8.96 7.49 19.06
C TYR A 132 -7.51 6.99 19.24
N ARG A 133 -6.73 6.93 18.15
CA ARG A 133 -5.30 6.58 18.20
C ARG A 133 -4.42 7.83 18.24
N PRO A 134 -3.51 7.95 19.23
CA PRO A 134 -2.44 8.93 19.17
C PRO A 134 -1.58 8.71 17.90
N ARG A 135 -1.26 9.80 17.20
CA ARG A 135 -0.44 9.79 15.98
C ARG A 135 0.90 10.49 16.23
N GLY A 136 0.89 11.77 16.60
CA GLY A 136 2.08 12.49 17.04
C GLY A 136 3.17 12.62 15.96
N ILE A 137 4.42 12.77 16.39
CA ILE A 137 5.60 12.92 15.52
C ILE A 137 6.49 11.69 15.66
N GLY A 138 7.10 11.25 14.56
CA GLY A 138 8.06 10.15 14.55
C GLY A 138 9.20 10.41 13.57
N TRP A 139 10.33 9.74 13.82
CA TRP A 139 11.51 9.82 12.97
C TRP A 139 11.89 8.46 12.41
N TYR A 140 12.30 8.45 11.14
CA TYR A 140 12.88 7.31 10.47
C TYR A 140 14.31 7.62 10.05
N ARG A 141 15.20 6.64 10.18
CA ARG A 141 16.58 6.72 9.70
C ARG A 141 16.98 5.46 8.98
N ARG A 142 17.74 5.59 7.90
CA ARG A 142 18.30 4.45 7.17
C ARG A 142 19.65 4.79 6.56
N SER A 143 20.57 3.84 6.64
CA SER A 143 21.89 3.90 6.02
C SER A 143 22.03 2.86 4.91
N PHE A 144 22.66 3.24 3.80
CA PHE A 144 22.93 2.34 2.67
C PHE A 144 24.19 2.77 1.91
N ARG A 145 24.74 1.89 1.06
CA ARG A 145 25.89 2.18 0.20
C ARG A 145 25.49 2.05 -1.26
N LEU A 146 26.14 2.86 -2.10
CA LEU A 146 26.03 2.78 -3.54
C LEU A 146 27.35 2.25 -4.10
N ASP A 147 27.25 1.31 -5.03
CA ASP A 147 28.41 0.76 -5.74
C ASP A 147 29.11 1.88 -6.54
N PRO A 148 30.44 2.05 -6.46
CA PRO A 148 31.20 2.97 -7.31
C PRO A 148 30.90 2.85 -8.82
N ALA A 149 30.51 1.67 -9.29
CA ALA A 149 30.09 1.45 -10.68
C ALA A 149 28.83 2.24 -11.09
N LEU A 150 28.05 2.73 -10.11
CA LEU A 150 26.88 3.56 -10.35
C LEU A 150 27.23 5.05 -10.49
N GLN A 151 28.49 5.45 -10.33
CA GLN A 151 28.88 6.85 -10.46
C GLN A 151 28.58 7.39 -11.87
N GLY A 152 27.92 8.55 -11.94
CA GLY A 152 27.46 9.16 -13.20
C GLY A 152 26.09 8.66 -13.68
N ARG A 153 25.48 7.70 -12.99
CA ARG A 153 24.06 7.31 -13.18
C ARG A 153 23.14 8.25 -12.43
N ARG A 154 21.87 8.33 -12.85
CA ARG A 154 20.84 9.06 -12.11
C ARG A 154 20.29 8.16 -11.02
N ILE A 155 20.39 8.59 -9.77
CA ILE A 155 19.89 7.84 -8.62
C ILE A 155 18.63 8.53 -8.11
N GLU A 156 17.51 7.81 -8.05
CA GLU A 156 16.23 8.32 -7.56
C GLU A 156 15.83 7.58 -6.28
N LEU A 157 15.38 8.33 -5.27
CA LEU A 157 14.72 7.81 -4.08
C LEU A 157 13.23 8.18 -4.15
N GLU A 158 12.34 7.21 -4.02
CA GLU A 158 10.90 7.44 -3.98
C GLU A 158 10.27 6.92 -2.68
N PHE A 159 9.45 7.75 -2.06
CA PHE A 159 8.52 7.34 -1.00
C PHE A 159 7.12 7.23 -1.60
N GLY A 160 6.48 6.06 -1.54
CA GLY A 160 5.16 5.85 -2.15
C GLY A 160 4.01 6.60 -1.46
N GLY A 161 4.20 6.98 -0.20
CA GLY A 161 3.25 7.75 0.62
C GLY A 161 3.72 7.83 2.07
N VAL A 162 3.44 8.95 2.73
CA VAL A 162 3.86 9.22 4.10
C VAL A 162 2.69 9.86 4.84
N ALA A 163 2.19 9.26 5.92
CA ALA A 163 1.10 9.79 6.73
C ALA A 163 1.68 10.60 7.92
N THR A 164 1.68 11.94 7.93
CA THR A 164 1.16 12.83 6.86
C THR A 164 2.22 13.80 6.36
N PHE A 165 2.59 14.82 7.13
CA PHE A 165 3.59 15.78 6.66
C PHE A 165 4.99 15.23 6.92
N ALA A 166 5.90 15.47 5.98
CA ALA A 166 7.26 14.99 6.12
C ALA A 166 8.30 16.02 5.72
N THR A 167 9.44 15.99 6.41
CA THR A 167 10.68 16.59 5.92
C THR A 167 11.72 15.48 5.79
N ILE A 168 12.41 15.46 4.65
CA ILE A 168 13.33 14.39 4.29
C ILE A 168 14.71 14.98 4.11
N TRP A 169 15.69 14.34 4.73
CA TRP A 169 17.10 14.66 4.60
C TRP A 169 17.86 13.51 3.98
N VAL A 170 18.83 13.85 3.14
CA VAL A 170 19.87 12.94 2.68
C VAL A 170 21.21 13.56 3.06
N ASN A 171 22.05 12.80 3.75
CA ASN A 171 23.41 13.20 4.08
C ASN A 171 23.50 14.57 4.78
N GLY A 172 22.49 14.89 5.60
CA GLY A 172 22.38 16.15 6.33
C GLY A 172 21.84 17.34 5.52
N SER A 173 21.40 17.15 4.28
CA SER A 173 20.74 18.17 3.45
C SER A 173 19.25 17.89 3.36
N VAL A 174 18.41 18.91 3.54
CA VAL A 174 16.97 18.80 3.22
C VAL A 174 16.85 18.59 1.72
N VAL A 175 16.16 17.53 1.31
CA VAL A 175 15.96 17.17 -0.10
C VAL A 175 14.51 17.23 -0.53
N ALA A 176 13.56 17.12 0.41
CA ALA A 176 12.14 17.26 0.13
C ALA A 176 11.35 17.67 1.38
N HIS A 177 10.26 18.39 1.13
CA HIS A 177 9.13 18.51 2.03
C HIS A 177 7.93 17.86 1.37
N ASN A 178 7.03 17.31 2.18
CA ASN A 178 5.79 16.74 1.72
C ASN A 178 4.64 17.19 2.61
N PHE A 179 3.60 17.71 1.96
CA PHE A 179 2.39 18.20 2.61
C PHE A 179 1.17 17.37 2.23
N SER A 180 1.38 16.09 1.87
CA SER A 180 0.27 15.15 1.70
C SER A 180 0.54 13.72 2.19
N GLY A 181 -0.44 13.13 2.86
CA GLY A 181 -0.57 11.73 3.22
C GLY A 181 -0.49 10.75 2.05
N TYR A 182 -0.84 11.16 0.83
CA TYR A 182 -1.23 10.21 -0.23
C TYR A 182 -0.39 10.29 -1.50
N ASN A 183 0.31 11.41 -1.72
CA ASN A 183 1.20 11.59 -2.85
C ASN A 183 2.54 10.90 -2.64
N ALA A 184 3.10 10.36 -3.73
CA ALA A 184 4.48 9.90 -3.71
C ALA A 184 5.45 11.08 -3.80
N ILE A 185 6.62 10.92 -3.19
CA ILE A 185 7.70 11.91 -3.18
C ILE A 185 8.87 11.30 -3.94
N ARG A 186 9.30 11.95 -5.02
CA ARG A 186 10.46 11.52 -5.83
C ARG A 186 11.60 12.51 -5.66
N ILE A 187 12.79 11.99 -5.42
CA ILE A 187 13.96 12.78 -5.07
C ILE A 187 15.11 12.34 -5.98
N ASP A 188 15.65 13.27 -6.77
CA ASP A 188 16.93 13.06 -7.44
C ASP A 188 18.04 13.07 -6.38
N LEU A 189 18.52 11.88 -6.05
CA LEU A 189 19.58 11.65 -5.07
C LEU A 189 20.96 11.93 -5.67
N THR A 190 21.09 11.98 -6.99
CA THR A 190 22.38 12.07 -7.72
C THR A 190 23.34 13.12 -7.17
N PRO A 191 22.95 14.39 -6.93
CA PRO A 191 23.88 15.40 -6.42
C PRO A 191 24.27 15.21 -4.95
N PHE A 192 23.56 14.36 -4.21
CA PHE A 192 23.80 14.08 -2.79
C PHE A 192 24.46 12.71 -2.56
N ALA A 193 24.45 11.85 -3.58
CA ALA A 193 24.89 10.47 -3.51
C ALA A 193 26.39 10.34 -3.21
N ARG A 194 26.69 9.48 -2.25
CA ARG A 194 28.04 9.03 -1.89
C ARG A 194 28.23 7.60 -2.38
N PHE A 195 29.42 7.29 -2.89
CA PHE A 195 29.73 5.99 -3.50
C PHE A 195 30.84 5.26 -2.75
N GLY A 196 30.87 3.93 -2.88
CA GLY A 196 31.86 3.08 -2.23
C GLY A 196 31.60 2.92 -0.74
N ASP A 197 32.64 3.06 0.07
CA ASP A 197 32.58 2.77 1.51
C ASP A 197 31.83 3.81 2.32
N GLU A 198 31.61 5.01 1.76
CA GLU A 198 30.90 6.11 2.43
C GLU A 198 29.38 5.87 2.39
N PRO A 199 28.71 5.62 3.52
CA PRO A 199 27.27 5.41 3.51
C PRO A 199 26.50 6.71 3.26
N ASN A 200 25.42 6.56 2.52
CA ASN A 200 24.32 7.50 2.41
C ASN A 200 23.38 7.32 3.59
N ILE A 201 22.93 8.43 4.17
CA ILE A 201 22.02 8.43 5.31
C ILE A 201 20.77 9.19 4.92
N VAL A 202 19.62 8.52 5.03
CA VAL A 202 18.30 9.12 4.87
C VAL A 202 17.70 9.29 6.26
N ALA A 203 17.21 10.49 6.55
CA ALA A 203 16.41 10.76 7.74
C ALA A 203 15.08 11.36 7.32
N VAL A 204 13.99 10.94 7.95
CA VAL A 204 12.65 11.44 7.69
C VAL A 204 12.00 11.80 9.01
N ARG A 205 11.59 13.05 9.17
CA ARG A 205 10.69 13.47 10.24
C ARG A 205 9.28 13.44 9.70
N VAL A 206 8.39 12.70 10.35
CA VAL A 206 6.98 12.60 10.00
C VAL A 206 6.16 13.26 11.09
N ASP A 207 5.36 14.25 10.71
CA ASP A 207 4.33 14.87 11.53
C ASP A 207 2.97 14.28 11.12
N ALA A 208 2.45 13.41 11.98
CA ALA A 208 1.15 12.77 11.80
C ALA A 208 0.05 13.44 12.65
N GLU A 209 0.32 14.58 13.28
CA GLU A 209 -0.74 15.44 13.84
C GLU A 209 -1.44 16.21 12.72
N ALA A 210 -0.70 16.55 11.66
CA ALA A 210 -1.27 17.02 10.42
C ALA A 210 -2.22 15.98 9.82
N MET A 211 -3.39 16.44 9.35
CA MET A 211 -4.44 15.58 8.81
C MET A 211 -5.08 16.20 7.57
N GLU A 212 -5.46 15.34 6.63
CA GLU A 212 -6.18 15.74 5.42
C GLU A 212 -7.60 15.16 5.34
N GLY A 213 -7.87 14.12 6.13
CA GLY A 213 -9.13 13.41 6.19
C GLY A 213 -9.78 13.39 7.58
N TRP A 214 -11.06 13.02 7.60
CA TRP A 214 -11.88 12.81 8.81
C TRP A 214 -12.04 11.32 9.17
N TRP A 215 -11.10 10.50 8.72
CA TRP A 215 -10.98 9.05 8.98
C TRP A 215 -9.57 8.72 9.46
N TYR A 216 -9.31 7.48 9.86
CA TYR A 216 -7.97 7.04 10.26
C TYR A 216 -6.96 7.03 9.09
N GLU A 217 -5.97 7.92 9.14
CA GLU A 217 -4.94 8.04 8.09
C GLU A 217 -3.66 7.24 8.39
N GLY A 218 -3.54 6.71 9.62
CA GLY A 218 -2.32 6.09 10.13
C GLY A 218 -1.20 7.09 10.39
N ALA A 219 0.00 6.59 10.67
CA ALA A 219 1.16 7.43 10.92
C ALA A 219 2.46 6.76 10.44
N GLY A 220 3.17 7.40 9.51
CA GLY A 220 4.50 6.98 9.04
C GLY A 220 4.62 6.61 7.58
N LEU A 221 5.67 5.84 7.29
CA LEU A 221 6.01 5.38 5.95
C LEU A 221 5.15 4.15 5.61
N TYR A 222 3.85 4.38 5.39
CA TYR A 222 2.84 3.33 5.25
C TYR A 222 2.71 2.73 3.84
N ARG A 223 3.52 3.21 2.88
CA ARG A 223 3.73 2.60 1.56
C ARG A 223 5.21 2.30 1.33
N HIS A 224 5.49 1.52 0.29
CA HIS A 224 6.85 1.14 -0.10
C HIS A 224 7.78 2.34 -0.34
N VAL A 225 9.07 2.15 -0.07
CA VAL A 225 10.14 3.08 -0.49
C VAL A 225 11.00 2.39 -1.53
N TRP A 226 11.41 3.11 -2.57
CA TRP A 226 12.17 2.57 -3.70
C TRP A 226 13.46 3.35 -3.92
N LEU A 227 14.52 2.63 -4.30
CA LEU A 227 15.74 3.21 -4.86
C LEU A 227 15.85 2.76 -6.31
N ALA A 228 16.10 3.69 -7.23
CA ALA A 228 16.32 3.39 -8.63
C ALA A 228 17.64 3.95 -9.12
N ASP A 229 18.32 3.19 -9.99
CA ASP A 229 19.51 3.65 -10.70
C ASP A 229 19.27 3.62 -12.22
N TYR A 230 19.30 4.79 -12.84
CA TYR A 230 19.06 4.93 -14.27
C TYR A 230 20.33 5.34 -15.01
N ALA A 231 20.41 5.00 -16.29
CA ALA A 231 21.43 5.58 -17.16
C ALA A 231 21.36 7.12 -17.16
N PRO A 232 22.44 7.84 -17.55
CA PRO A 232 22.45 9.30 -17.55
C PRO A 232 21.34 9.95 -18.39
N VAL A 233 20.85 9.21 -19.40
CA VAL A 233 19.63 9.54 -20.14
C VAL A 233 18.66 8.40 -19.91
N SER A 234 17.46 8.71 -19.45
CA SER A 234 16.50 7.73 -18.96
C SER A 234 15.07 8.17 -19.24
N ILE A 235 14.13 7.25 -19.06
CA ILE A 235 12.70 7.55 -19.09
C ILE A 235 12.33 8.13 -17.71
N ALA A 236 11.48 9.16 -17.69
CA ALA A 236 10.92 9.66 -16.43
C ALA A 236 10.04 8.59 -15.77
N THR A 237 9.98 8.58 -14.45
CA THR A 237 9.33 7.51 -13.68
C THR A 237 7.85 7.27 -14.07
N ASP A 238 7.05 8.32 -14.19
CA ASP A 238 5.68 8.30 -14.74
C ASP A 238 5.63 8.88 -16.17
N GLY A 239 6.74 8.75 -16.89
CA GLY A 239 6.97 9.39 -18.19
C GLY A 239 6.29 8.70 -19.37
N VAL A 240 5.71 7.51 -19.19
CA VAL A 240 5.07 6.78 -20.29
C VAL A 240 3.55 6.99 -20.27
N HIS A 241 2.99 7.48 -21.36
CA HIS A 241 1.55 7.48 -21.63
C HIS A 241 1.29 6.59 -22.85
N CYS A 242 0.44 5.58 -22.70
CA CYS A 242 0.16 4.58 -23.74
C CYS A 242 -1.24 3.96 -23.63
N ASP A 243 -2.25 4.76 -23.26
CA ASP A 243 -3.64 4.29 -23.16
C ASP A 243 -4.22 3.94 -24.55
N PRO A 244 -4.69 2.70 -24.81
CA PRO A 244 -5.19 2.29 -26.12
C PRO A 244 -6.49 3.00 -26.54
N ARG A 245 -6.56 3.43 -27.80
CA ARG A 245 -7.69 4.20 -28.36
C ARG A 245 -8.35 3.51 -29.54
N LYS A 246 -9.69 3.56 -29.59
CA LYS A 246 -10.48 3.09 -30.74
C LYS A 246 -10.78 4.27 -31.67
N GLY A 247 -10.23 4.22 -32.88
CA GLY A 247 -10.49 5.20 -33.94
C GLY A 247 -11.37 4.63 -35.06
N PRO A 248 -11.64 5.41 -36.13
CA PRO A 248 -12.42 4.96 -37.29
C PRO A 248 -11.75 3.80 -38.04
N ASP A 249 -10.42 3.76 -38.05
CA ASP A 249 -9.61 2.76 -38.77
C ASP A 249 -9.18 1.57 -37.89
N GLY A 250 -9.74 1.44 -36.68
CA GLY A 250 -9.41 0.38 -35.72
C GLY A 250 -8.71 0.89 -34.46
N TRP A 251 -8.02 -0.01 -33.77
CA TRP A 251 -7.32 0.29 -32.53
C TRP A 251 -5.92 0.81 -32.79
N HIS A 252 -5.51 1.79 -31.99
CA HIS A 252 -4.15 2.29 -31.94
C HIS A 252 -3.72 2.55 -30.50
N ILE A 253 -2.42 2.65 -30.28
CA ILE A 253 -1.83 3.05 -29.01
C ILE A 253 -0.96 4.28 -29.29
N PRO A 254 -1.43 5.48 -28.97
CA PRO A 254 -0.57 6.65 -28.95
C PRO A 254 0.40 6.50 -27.78
N VAL A 255 1.69 6.42 -28.07
CA VAL A 255 2.74 6.29 -27.06
C VAL A 255 3.55 7.57 -27.00
N THR A 256 3.62 8.16 -25.82
CA THR A 256 4.53 9.27 -25.49
C THR A 256 5.42 8.85 -24.33
N ALA A 257 6.73 8.97 -24.51
CA ALA A 257 7.74 8.77 -23.48
C ALA A 257 8.42 10.11 -23.16
N THR A 258 8.31 10.55 -21.92
CA THR A 258 9.10 11.66 -21.36
C THR A 258 10.48 11.13 -20.99
N LEU A 259 11.50 11.75 -21.57
CA LEU A 259 12.91 11.43 -21.42
C LEU A 259 13.59 12.55 -20.63
N THR A 260 14.53 12.18 -19.78
CA THR A 260 15.25 13.10 -18.88
C THR A 260 16.75 12.84 -19.00
N SER A 261 17.58 13.87 -18.83
CA SER A 261 19.03 13.74 -18.92
C SER A 261 19.76 14.41 -17.76
N ILE A 262 20.73 13.70 -17.19
CA ILE A 262 21.81 14.27 -16.37
C ILE A 262 23.16 14.26 -17.12
N ALA A 263 23.16 13.86 -18.40
CA ALA A 263 24.37 13.87 -19.20
C ALA A 263 24.85 15.31 -19.41
N PRO A 264 26.17 15.56 -19.48
CA PRO A 264 26.72 16.92 -19.59
C PRO A 264 26.46 17.55 -20.97
N VAL A 265 26.05 16.76 -21.96
CA VAL A 265 25.80 17.17 -23.33
C VAL A 265 24.49 16.58 -23.83
N ASP A 266 23.91 17.25 -24.83
CA ASP A 266 22.72 16.79 -25.53
C ASP A 266 22.96 15.39 -26.11
N SER A 267 21.95 14.53 -25.96
CA SER A 267 22.07 13.11 -26.27
C SER A 267 21.05 12.69 -27.33
N ALA A 268 21.56 12.20 -28.46
CA ALA A 268 20.74 11.54 -29.47
C ALA A 268 20.37 10.12 -29.00
N VAL A 269 19.09 9.81 -29.06
CA VAL A 269 18.51 8.54 -28.60
C VAL A 269 17.43 8.05 -29.57
N ALA A 270 17.08 6.78 -29.45
CA ALA A 270 15.89 6.21 -30.08
C ALA A 270 14.98 5.60 -29.02
N VAL A 271 13.67 5.72 -29.20
CA VAL A 271 12.68 5.04 -28.37
C VAL A 271 12.03 3.94 -29.20
N GLU A 272 12.26 2.69 -28.81
CA GLU A 272 11.60 1.50 -29.36
C GLU A 272 10.38 1.16 -28.50
N VAL A 273 9.24 0.91 -29.12
CA VAL A 273 8.01 0.51 -28.43
C VAL A 273 7.54 -0.82 -28.99
N ARG A 274 7.20 -1.77 -28.12
CA ARG A 274 6.64 -3.09 -28.47
C ARG A 274 5.39 -3.35 -27.66
N LEU A 275 4.32 -3.78 -28.33
CA LEU A 275 3.12 -4.30 -27.69
C LEU A 275 3.24 -5.83 -27.57
N LEU A 276 3.21 -6.33 -26.35
CA LEU A 276 3.21 -7.75 -26.02
C LEU A 276 1.79 -8.19 -25.68
N ASP A 277 1.35 -9.31 -26.26
CA ASP A 277 0.12 -9.98 -25.88
C ASP A 277 0.22 -10.64 -24.50
N PRO A 278 -0.89 -11.16 -23.92
CA PRO A 278 -0.85 -11.80 -22.60
C PRO A 278 0.05 -13.04 -22.52
N GLN A 279 0.52 -13.57 -23.65
CA GLN A 279 1.47 -14.69 -23.74
C GLN A 279 2.92 -14.20 -23.92
N GLY A 280 3.14 -12.88 -23.98
CA GLY A 280 4.45 -12.26 -24.14
C GLY A 280 4.93 -12.15 -25.59
N LYS A 281 4.07 -12.43 -26.58
CA LYS A 281 4.43 -12.32 -27.99
C LYS A 281 4.27 -10.88 -28.47
N VAL A 282 5.25 -10.37 -29.22
CA VAL A 282 5.16 -9.05 -29.88
C VAL A 282 4.08 -9.09 -30.97
N VAL A 283 3.09 -8.22 -30.86
CA VAL A 283 1.97 -8.10 -31.80
C VAL A 283 1.93 -6.76 -32.55
N ALA A 284 2.62 -5.73 -32.05
CA ALA A 284 2.89 -4.48 -32.75
C ALA A 284 4.20 -3.88 -32.25
N GLN A 285 4.90 -3.10 -33.08
CA GLN A 285 6.13 -2.42 -32.69
C GLN A 285 6.41 -1.19 -33.56
N GLY A 286 7.20 -0.25 -33.04
CA GLY A 286 7.61 0.97 -33.72
C GLY A 286 8.82 1.60 -33.05
N GLN A 287 9.45 2.57 -33.72
CA GLN A 287 10.61 3.28 -33.20
C GLN A 287 10.61 4.73 -33.68
N VAL A 288 11.09 5.64 -32.82
CA VAL A 288 11.27 7.07 -33.14
C VAL A 288 12.60 7.58 -32.57
N SER A 289 13.26 8.49 -33.27
CA SER A 289 14.46 9.16 -32.77
C SER A 289 14.11 10.44 -32.01
N ALA A 290 14.89 10.77 -30.97
CA ALA A 290 14.76 11.99 -30.20
C ALA A 290 16.14 12.54 -29.81
N SER A 291 16.18 13.83 -29.44
CA SER A 291 17.35 14.47 -28.84
C SER A 291 16.94 14.99 -27.47
N VAL A 292 17.67 14.57 -26.43
CA VAL A 292 17.41 15.00 -25.04
C VAL A 292 18.46 16.03 -24.67
N PRO A 293 18.11 17.29 -24.38
CA PRO A 293 19.08 18.29 -23.98
C PRO A 293 19.75 17.93 -22.65
N SER A 294 20.97 18.41 -22.46
CA SER A 294 21.69 18.31 -21.19
C SER A 294 20.88 18.95 -20.05
N LEU A 295 20.68 18.23 -18.95
CA LEU A 295 19.96 18.70 -17.75
C LEU A 295 18.50 19.15 -18.01
N ASP A 296 17.88 18.63 -19.06
CA ASP A 296 16.50 18.96 -19.44
C ASP A 296 15.71 17.70 -19.85
N GLU A 297 14.43 17.92 -20.19
CA GLU A 297 13.52 16.90 -20.67
C GLU A 297 13.28 16.98 -22.18
N ALA A 298 12.90 15.85 -22.76
CA ALA A 298 12.35 15.78 -24.11
C ALA A 298 11.20 14.77 -24.14
N SER A 299 10.34 14.87 -25.16
CA SER A 299 9.29 13.87 -25.40
C SER A 299 9.53 13.16 -26.73
N ALA A 300 9.36 11.84 -26.72
CA ALA A 300 9.36 11.01 -27.91
C ALA A 300 7.96 10.40 -28.08
N SER A 301 7.36 10.56 -29.25
CA SER A 301 6.01 10.07 -29.51
C SER A 301 5.93 9.25 -30.79
N LEU A 302 5.16 8.17 -30.75
CA LEU A 302 4.82 7.34 -31.91
C LEU A 302 3.45 6.69 -31.72
N ASP A 303 2.88 6.15 -32.78
CA ASP A 303 1.57 5.50 -32.76
C ASP A 303 1.69 4.03 -33.21
N LEU A 304 1.16 3.10 -32.42
CA LEU A 304 1.10 1.68 -32.77
C LEU A 304 -0.30 1.28 -33.21
N ARG A 305 -0.46 0.86 -34.47
CA ARG A 305 -1.72 0.27 -34.95
C ARG A 305 -1.88 -1.17 -34.48
N VAL A 306 -3.08 -1.53 -34.06
CA VAL A 306 -3.42 -2.86 -33.54
C VAL A 306 -4.72 -3.35 -34.18
N THR A 307 -4.68 -4.53 -34.79
CA THR A 307 -5.85 -5.13 -35.43
C THR A 307 -6.48 -6.15 -34.49
N ASP A 308 -7.79 -6.00 -34.26
CA ASP A 308 -8.63 -6.96 -33.53
C ASP A 308 -8.06 -7.42 -32.16
N PRO A 309 -7.75 -6.50 -31.23
CA PRO A 309 -7.25 -6.87 -29.91
C PRO A 309 -8.33 -7.54 -29.06
N LEU A 310 -7.91 -8.42 -28.16
CA LEU A 310 -8.79 -8.90 -27.09
C LEU A 310 -9.10 -7.75 -26.13
N LEU A 311 -10.38 -7.51 -25.91
CA LEU A 311 -10.82 -6.40 -25.07
C LEU A 311 -10.65 -6.70 -23.57
N TRP A 312 -10.33 -5.66 -22.81
CA TRP A 312 -10.47 -5.64 -21.36
C TRP A 312 -11.94 -5.37 -20.99
N SER A 313 -12.44 -6.13 -20.03
CA SER A 313 -13.81 -6.03 -19.48
C SER A 313 -13.84 -6.56 -18.06
N ILE A 314 -14.95 -6.35 -17.34
CA ILE A 314 -15.16 -6.86 -15.97
C ILE A 314 -15.08 -8.39 -15.91
N GLU A 315 -15.64 -9.07 -16.92
CA GLU A 315 -15.68 -10.54 -16.98
C GLU A 315 -14.41 -11.14 -17.61
N ARG A 316 -13.78 -10.40 -18.52
CA ARG A 316 -12.54 -10.79 -19.21
C ARG A 316 -11.53 -9.64 -19.17
N PRO A 317 -10.79 -9.49 -18.05
CA PRO A 317 -9.81 -8.41 -17.87
C PRO A 317 -8.50 -8.71 -18.61
N THR A 318 -8.55 -8.70 -19.95
CA THR A 318 -7.37 -8.99 -20.78
C THR A 318 -6.37 -7.84 -20.71
N LEU A 319 -5.12 -8.14 -20.31
CA LEU A 319 -4.04 -7.17 -20.21
C LEU A 319 -2.92 -7.47 -21.21
N TYR A 320 -2.51 -6.44 -21.94
CA TYR A 320 -1.31 -6.43 -22.78
C TYR A 320 -0.19 -5.68 -22.03
N THR A 321 1.04 -5.74 -22.56
CA THR A 321 2.16 -4.95 -22.04
C THR A 321 2.76 -4.09 -23.14
N VAL A 322 2.79 -2.78 -22.94
CA VAL A 322 3.57 -1.85 -23.75
C VAL A 322 4.98 -1.78 -23.15
N GLN A 323 5.95 -2.35 -23.86
CA GLN A 323 7.36 -2.26 -23.54
C GLN A 323 7.98 -1.08 -24.27
N VAL A 324 8.45 -0.08 -23.53
CA VAL A 324 9.14 1.11 -24.03
C VAL A 324 10.62 0.99 -23.69
N ARG A 325 11.49 0.98 -24.69
CA ARG A 325 12.94 0.89 -24.54
C ARG A 325 13.60 2.15 -25.06
N LEU A 326 14.39 2.79 -24.20
CA LEU A 326 15.29 3.86 -24.60
C LEU A 326 16.59 3.24 -25.10
N LEU A 327 16.94 3.53 -26.34
CA LEU A 327 18.16 3.09 -27.00
C LEU A 327 19.15 4.25 -27.09
N ARG A 328 20.39 4.02 -26.67
CA ARG A 328 21.53 4.92 -26.88
C ARG A 328 22.64 4.12 -27.55
N GLU A 329 23.14 4.63 -28.67
CA GLU A 329 24.19 3.94 -29.46
C GLU A 329 23.80 2.48 -29.83
N GLY A 330 22.51 2.24 -30.04
CA GLY A 330 21.95 0.92 -30.38
C GLY A 330 21.80 -0.04 -29.20
N GLN A 331 22.15 0.35 -27.97
CA GLN A 331 22.00 -0.45 -26.75
C GLN A 331 20.84 0.06 -25.90
N VAL A 332 20.16 -0.85 -25.18
CA VAL A 332 19.08 -0.48 -24.24
C VAL A 332 19.70 0.22 -23.03
N ALA A 333 19.40 1.51 -22.89
CA ALA A 333 19.82 2.34 -21.77
C ALA A 333 18.79 2.32 -20.62
N ASP A 334 17.51 2.21 -20.95
CA ASP A 334 16.40 2.16 -20.00
C ASP A 334 15.18 1.42 -20.59
N GLU A 335 14.32 0.85 -19.73
CA GLU A 335 13.09 0.14 -20.13
C GLU A 335 11.94 0.43 -19.16
N ARG A 336 10.73 0.62 -19.71
CA ARG A 336 9.46 0.59 -18.97
C ARG A 336 8.52 -0.45 -19.55
N ARG A 337 7.74 -1.09 -18.68
CA ARG A 337 6.71 -2.07 -19.03
C ARG A 337 5.38 -1.65 -18.43
N VAL A 338 4.49 -1.14 -19.26
CA VAL A 338 3.20 -0.62 -18.80
C VAL A 338 2.10 -1.60 -19.18
N ALA A 339 1.32 -2.05 -18.20
CA ALA A 339 0.14 -2.86 -18.47
C ALA A 339 -0.96 -1.98 -19.09
N VAL A 340 -1.61 -2.46 -20.14
CA VAL A 340 -2.71 -1.73 -20.81
C VAL A 340 -3.85 -2.68 -21.17
N GLY A 341 -5.06 -2.15 -21.29
CA GLY A 341 -6.25 -2.90 -21.69
C GLY A 341 -7.05 -2.16 -22.75
N PHE A 342 -7.35 -2.84 -23.86
CA PHE A 342 -8.18 -2.27 -24.93
C PHE A 342 -9.65 -2.25 -24.49
N ARG A 343 -10.22 -1.07 -24.32
CA ARG A 343 -11.65 -0.91 -23.97
C ARG A 343 -12.18 0.43 -24.44
N THR A 344 -13.49 0.52 -24.63
CA THR A 344 -14.17 1.81 -24.77
C THR A 344 -15.05 2.07 -23.55
N ILE A 345 -15.11 3.33 -23.13
CA ILE A 345 -16.01 3.78 -22.07
C ILE A 345 -16.90 4.90 -22.57
N ARG A 346 -18.13 4.97 -22.07
CA ARG A 346 -19.05 6.06 -22.37
C ARG A 346 -20.04 6.24 -21.24
N PHE A 347 -20.21 7.49 -20.80
CA PHE A 347 -21.29 7.90 -19.90
C PHE A 347 -22.41 8.52 -20.72
N ASP A 348 -23.59 7.93 -20.67
CA ASP A 348 -24.78 8.32 -21.37
C ASP A 348 -25.78 8.95 -20.41
N ALA A 349 -26.36 10.09 -20.80
CA ALA A 349 -27.29 10.81 -19.96
C ALA A 349 -28.62 10.09 -19.72
N ALA A 350 -29.04 9.18 -20.60
CA ALA A 350 -30.30 8.45 -20.50
C ALA A 350 -30.12 6.99 -20.08
N GLN A 351 -28.96 6.40 -20.37
CA GLN A 351 -28.70 4.96 -20.23
C GLN A 351 -27.54 4.62 -19.28
N GLY A 352 -26.90 5.62 -18.66
CA GLY A 352 -25.87 5.39 -17.67
C GLY A 352 -24.53 4.99 -18.31
N PHE A 353 -23.84 4.01 -17.72
CA PHE A 353 -22.47 3.67 -18.14
C PHE A 353 -22.42 2.54 -19.18
N PHE A 354 -21.50 2.67 -20.13
CA PHE A 354 -21.18 1.65 -21.12
C PHE A 354 -19.70 1.28 -21.07
N LEU A 355 -19.44 -0.02 -21.14
CA LEU A 355 -18.11 -0.60 -21.33
C LEU A 355 -18.15 -1.47 -22.59
N ASN A 356 -17.29 -1.18 -23.58
CA ASN A 356 -17.26 -1.88 -24.86
C ASN A 356 -18.61 -1.91 -25.57
N ASP A 357 -19.28 -0.75 -25.62
CA ASP A 357 -20.61 -0.54 -26.21
C ASP A 357 -21.74 -1.37 -25.57
N LYS A 358 -21.50 -1.95 -24.39
CA LYS A 358 -22.51 -2.68 -23.59
C LYS A 358 -22.89 -1.90 -22.34
N PRO A 359 -24.19 -1.78 -22.02
CA PRO A 359 -24.62 -1.13 -20.80
C PRO A 359 -24.13 -1.93 -19.58
N VAL A 360 -23.53 -1.22 -18.62
CA VAL A 360 -23.04 -1.78 -17.36
C VAL A 360 -23.49 -0.86 -16.24
N LYS A 361 -24.26 -1.41 -15.30
CA LYS A 361 -24.58 -0.71 -14.04
C LYS A 361 -23.36 -0.77 -13.12
N LEU A 362 -22.90 0.37 -12.62
CA LEU A 362 -21.84 0.42 -11.61
C LEU A 362 -22.40 -0.07 -10.27
N LYS A 363 -21.89 -1.22 -9.81
CA LYS A 363 -22.21 -1.89 -8.55
C LYS A 363 -21.00 -1.70 -7.64
N GLY A 364 -20.84 -0.48 -7.16
CA GLY A 364 -19.60 -0.01 -6.57
C GLY A 364 -19.65 0.20 -5.07
N VAL A 365 -18.46 0.35 -4.50
CA VAL A 365 -18.26 0.68 -3.07
C VAL A 365 -17.18 1.75 -2.91
N CYS A 366 -17.33 2.59 -1.90
CA CYS A 366 -16.27 3.47 -1.39
C CYS A 366 -15.30 2.67 -0.52
N LEU A 367 -14.00 2.94 -0.66
CA LEU A 367 -12.94 2.25 0.10
C LEU A 367 -11.99 3.24 0.78
N HIS A 368 -11.88 3.11 2.11
CA HIS A 368 -10.73 3.57 2.86
C HIS A 368 -9.59 2.54 2.85
N GLN A 369 -8.39 3.02 3.16
CA GLN A 369 -7.15 2.29 2.91
C GLN A 369 -6.71 1.35 4.04
N ASP A 370 -7.38 1.32 5.20
CA ASP A 370 -6.93 0.56 6.36
C ASP A 370 -7.59 -0.83 6.50
N HIS A 371 -6.99 -1.65 7.36
CA HIS A 371 -7.46 -3.00 7.72
C HIS A 371 -7.04 -3.34 9.16
N ALA A 372 -7.88 -4.09 9.88
CA ALA A 372 -7.60 -4.47 11.27
C ALA A 372 -6.20 -5.09 11.44
N GLY A 373 -5.47 -4.66 12.47
CA GLY A 373 -4.17 -5.24 12.81
C GLY A 373 -2.99 -4.74 11.99
N VAL A 374 -3.18 -4.17 10.81
CA VAL A 374 -2.10 -3.58 10.00
C VAL A 374 -2.28 -2.07 9.76
N GLY A 375 -3.42 -1.51 10.14
CA GLY A 375 -3.71 -0.09 9.94
C GLY A 375 -3.65 0.24 8.46
N THR A 376 -2.99 1.34 8.09
CA THR A 376 -2.82 1.75 6.68
C THR A 376 -1.64 1.08 5.98
N ALA A 377 -0.77 0.37 6.71
CA ALA A 377 0.37 -0.39 6.17
C ALA A 377 -0.06 -1.78 5.64
N ILE A 378 -1.01 -1.80 4.69
CA ILE A 378 -1.57 -3.05 4.16
C ILE A 378 -0.60 -3.73 3.18
N PRO A 379 -0.27 -5.02 3.36
CA PRO A 379 0.49 -5.78 2.38
C PRO A 379 -0.25 -5.99 1.05
N ASP A 380 0.48 -5.98 -0.08
CA ASP A 380 -0.06 -6.12 -1.44
C ASP A 380 -1.01 -7.32 -1.62
N ALA A 381 -0.67 -8.46 -1.01
CA ALA A 381 -1.48 -9.67 -1.08
C ALA A 381 -2.80 -9.55 -0.31
N LEU A 382 -2.84 -8.73 0.74
CA LEU A 382 -4.05 -8.45 1.52
C LEU A 382 -4.95 -7.45 0.78
N ILE A 383 -4.39 -6.49 0.03
CA ILE A 383 -5.15 -5.64 -0.90
C ILE A 383 -5.90 -6.51 -1.92
N GLY A 384 -5.21 -7.44 -2.57
CA GLY A 384 -5.83 -8.39 -3.52
C GLY A 384 -6.94 -9.21 -2.88
N TRP A 385 -6.69 -9.74 -1.68
CA TRP A 385 -7.71 -10.48 -0.93
C TRP A 385 -8.96 -9.63 -0.63
N ARG A 386 -8.80 -8.36 -0.20
CA ARG A 386 -9.93 -7.44 0.03
C ARG A 386 -10.76 -7.24 -1.24
N LEU A 387 -10.12 -7.03 -2.38
CA LEU A 387 -10.81 -6.84 -3.67
C LEU A 387 -11.51 -8.12 -4.16
N GLU A 388 -10.91 -9.30 -3.93
CA GLU A 388 -11.56 -10.59 -4.21
C GLU A 388 -12.85 -10.79 -3.38
N ARG A 389 -12.85 -10.33 -2.11
CA ARG A 389 -14.06 -10.36 -1.27
C ARG A 389 -15.17 -9.49 -1.84
N LEU A 390 -14.85 -8.28 -2.31
CA LEU A 390 -15.81 -7.42 -2.99
C LEU A 390 -16.34 -8.07 -4.27
N LYS A 391 -15.47 -8.64 -5.10
CA LYS A 391 -15.89 -9.32 -6.33
C LYS A 391 -16.80 -10.53 -6.04
N ALA A 392 -16.57 -11.27 -4.95
CA ALA A 392 -17.42 -12.38 -4.53
C ALA A 392 -18.86 -11.93 -4.18
N MET A 393 -19.04 -10.69 -3.75
CA MET A 393 -20.34 -10.06 -3.48
C MET A 393 -21.10 -9.68 -4.76
N GLY A 394 -20.41 -9.62 -5.92
CA GLY A 394 -20.97 -9.09 -7.17
C GLY A 394 -20.58 -7.62 -7.43
N CYS A 395 -19.67 -7.06 -6.64
CA CYS A 395 -19.09 -5.74 -6.88
C CYS A 395 -18.32 -5.72 -8.21
N ASN A 396 -18.48 -4.65 -8.98
CA ASN A 396 -17.74 -4.44 -10.24
C ASN A 396 -17.03 -3.08 -10.32
N ALA A 397 -17.19 -2.21 -9.31
CA ALA A 397 -16.61 -0.88 -9.29
C ALA A 397 -16.10 -0.49 -7.90
N VAL A 398 -15.07 0.34 -7.82
CA VAL A 398 -14.58 0.89 -6.54
C VAL A 398 -14.30 2.39 -6.68
N ARG A 399 -14.46 3.13 -5.59
CA ARG A 399 -14.06 4.54 -5.47
C ARG A 399 -12.97 4.65 -4.41
N SER A 400 -11.85 5.30 -4.75
CA SER A 400 -10.73 5.52 -3.83
C SER A 400 -11.02 6.67 -2.86
N SER A 401 -12.00 6.48 -1.99
CA SER A 401 -12.49 7.52 -1.08
C SER A 401 -11.49 7.83 0.04
N HIS A 402 -10.97 9.05 0.19
CA HIS A 402 -11.05 10.21 -0.71
C HIS A 402 -9.66 10.67 -1.12
N ASN A 403 -8.85 9.76 -1.65
CA ASN A 403 -7.43 9.98 -1.89
C ASN A 403 -6.86 9.13 -3.03
N ALA A 404 -5.66 9.53 -3.46
CA ALA A 404 -4.87 8.78 -4.42
C ALA A 404 -4.59 7.37 -3.87
N PRO A 405 -5.06 6.29 -4.53
CA PRO A 405 -4.84 4.92 -4.07
C PRO A 405 -3.36 4.54 -4.18
N THR A 406 -2.97 3.40 -3.61
CA THR A 406 -1.65 2.81 -3.90
C THR A 406 -1.67 2.16 -5.30
N PRO A 407 -0.56 2.17 -6.08
CA PRO A 407 -0.53 1.57 -7.41
C PRO A 407 -0.95 0.09 -7.43
N GLU A 408 -0.63 -0.64 -6.36
CA GLU A 408 -0.94 -2.05 -6.20
C GLU A 408 -2.46 -2.31 -6.16
N LEU A 409 -3.26 -1.35 -5.67
CA LEU A 409 -4.73 -1.44 -5.71
C LEU A 409 -5.24 -1.39 -7.15
N LEU A 410 -4.68 -0.51 -7.98
CA LEU A 410 -5.07 -0.38 -9.39
C LEU A 410 -4.59 -1.58 -10.22
N ASP A 411 -3.38 -2.09 -9.97
CA ASP A 411 -2.89 -3.33 -10.59
C ASP A 411 -3.81 -4.52 -10.29
N TRP A 412 -4.31 -4.61 -9.05
CA TRP A 412 -5.30 -5.62 -8.68
C TRP A 412 -6.65 -5.39 -9.37
N CYS A 413 -7.14 -4.15 -9.45
CA CYS A 413 -8.38 -3.82 -10.13
C CYS A 413 -8.32 -4.15 -11.63
N ASP A 414 -7.20 -3.86 -12.29
CA ASP A 414 -6.94 -4.23 -13.68
C ASP A 414 -7.05 -5.74 -13.89
N ARG A 415 -6.46 -6.53 -13.01
CA ARG A 415 -6.44 -8.01 -13.08
C ARG A 415 -7.77 -8.63 -12.73
N LEU A 416 -8.46 -8.05 -11.76
CA LEU A 416 -9.74 -8.53 -11.28
C LEU A 416 -10.90 -7.98 -12.12
N GLY A 417 -10.69 -7.07 -13.07
CA GLY A 417 -11.79 -6.49 -13.84
C GLY A 417 -12.75 -5.70 -12.96
N LEU A 418 -12.22 -4.84 -12.09
CA LEU A 418 -12.98 -3.85 -11.33
C LEU A 418 -12.74 -2.48 -11.95
N VAL A 419 -13.78 -1.69 -12.21
CA VAL A 419 -13.61 -0.31 -12.68
C VAL A 419 -13.43 0.66 -11.50
N VAL A 420 -12.71 1.75 -11.69
CA VAL A 420 -12.29 2.66 -10.62
C VAL A 420 -12.73 4.09 -10.91
N MET A 421 -13.38 4.72 -9.92
CA MET A 421 -13.41 6.17 -9.77
C MET A 421 -12.21 6.57 -8.93
N ASP A 422 -11.21 7.17 -9.57
CA ASP A 422 -9.95 7.54 -8.95
C ASP A 422 -10.04 9.01 -8.49
N GLU A 423 -9.76 9.25 -7.21
CA GLU A 423 -10.15 10.47 -6.52
C GLU A 423 -8.96 11.24 -5.95
N ASN A 424 -8.95 12.52 -6.25
CA ASN A 424 -8.06 13.50 -5.66
C ASN A 424 -8.47 13.85 -4.22
N ARG A 425 -7.49 14.08 -3.33
CA ARG A 425 -7.74 14.47 -1.93
C ARG A 425 -8.03 15.96 -1.81
N GLN A 426 -7.17 16.82 -2.33
CA GLN A 426 -7.18 18.25 -2.01
C GLN A 426 -7.90 19.09 -3.07
N PHE A 427 -9.02 19.72 -2.71
CA PHE A 427 -9.70 20.68 -3.56
C PHE A 427 -9.01 22.05 -3.53
N ASN A 428 -7.86 22.15 -4.21
CA ASN A 428 -7.05 23.35 -4.19
C ASN A 428 -6.29 23.55 -5.52
N PRO A 429 -6.38 24.73 -6.17
CA PRO A 429 -5.69 24.98 -7.44
C PRO A 429 -4.29 25.61 -7.28
N ALA A 430 -3.73 25.73 -6.06
CA ALA A 430 -2.39 26.29 -5.89
C ALA A 430 -1.33 25.38 -6.55
N PRO A 431 -0.15 25.90 -6.93
CA PRO A 431 0.86 25.16 -7.68
C PRO A 431 1.24 23.79 -7.09
N GLU A 432 1.33 23.69 -5.77
CA GLU A 432 1.63 22.43 -5.07
C GLU A 432 0.53 21.38 -5.24
N TYR A 433 -0.72 21.73 -5.00
CA TYR A 433 -1.87 20.83 -5.14
C TYR A 433 -2.18 20.50 -6.61
N ARG A 434 -1.88 21.43 -7.53
CA ARG A 434 -1.86 21.13 -8.96
C ARG A 434 -0.86 20.02 -9.26
N ALA A 435 0.37 20.11 -8.75
CA ALA A 435 1.38 19.07 -8.95
C ALA A 435 0.93 17.72 -8.38
N GLN A 436 0.22 17.72 -7.24
CA GLN A 436 -0.36 16.51 -6.66
C GLN A 436 -1.42 15.87 -7.56
N LEU A 437 -2.33 16.66 -8.15
CA LEU A 437 -3.33 16.17 -9.10
C LEU A 437 -2.69 15.70 -10.41
N GLU A 438 -1.73 16.44 -10.94
CA GLU A 438 -1.02 16.05 -12.17
C GLU A 438 -0.23 14.76 -11.98
N TRP A 439 0.38 14.56 -10.81
CA TRP A 439 1.04 13.30 -10.43
C TRP A 439 0.06 12.13 -10.43
N LEU A 440 -1.11 12.28 -9.80
CA LEU A 440 -2.14 11.23 -9.75
C LEU A 440 -2.50 10.77 -11.16
N VAL A 441 -2.88 11.73 -12.02
CA VAL A 441 -3.27 11.43 -13.40
C VAL A 441 -2.12 10.82 -14.20
N ARG A 442 -0.89 11.34 -14.08
CA ARG A 442 0.27 10.80 -14.80
C ARG A 442 0.58 9.36 -14.42
N ARG A 443 0.53 9.05 -13.13
CA ARG A 443 0.76 7.71 -12.59
C ARG A 443 -0.29 6.73 -13.11
N ASP A 444 -1.57 7.15 -13.11
CA ASP A 444 -2.67 6.20 -13.20
C ASP A 444 -3.39 6.13 -14.56
N ARG A 445 -3.17 7.10 -15.46
CA ARG A 445 -3.83 7.18 -16.78
C ARG A 445 -3.66 5.98 -17.72
N ASN A 446 -2.72 5.08 -17.45
CA ASN A 446 -2.54 3.86 -18.24
C ASN A 446 -3.38 2.68 -17.73
N HIS A 447 -3.88 2.73 -16.50
CA HIS A 447 -4.66 1.63 -15.93
C HIS A 447 -6.02 1.49 -16.64
N PRO A 448 -6.36 0.31 -17.18
CA PRO A 448 -7.67 0.09 -17.76
C PRO A 448 -8.81 0.06 -16.75
N CYS A 449 -8.54 -0.13 -15.46
CA CYS A 449 -9.58 -0.05 -14.45
C CYS A 449 -10.13 1.36 -14.27
N VAL A 450 -9.30 2.41 -14.41
CA VAL A 450 -9.75 3.79 -14.15
C VAL A 450 -10.73 4.22 -15.23
N ILE A 451 -11.89 4.73 -14.82
CA ILE A 451 -12.94 5.21 -15.73
C ILE A 451 -13.37 6.65 -15.46
N LEU A 452 -13.18 7.15 -14.23
CA LEU A 452 -13.54 8.51 -13.82
C LEU A 452 -12.41 9.13 -12.98
N TRP A 453 -12.15 10.42 -13.21
CA TRP A 453 -11.32 11.25 -12.33
C TRP A 453 -12.21 12.11 -11.44
N SER A 454 -12.23 11.89 -10.13
CA SER A 454 -12.95 12.73 -9.17
C SER A 454 -12.01 13.81 -8.62
N VAL A 455 -12.37 15.09 -8.81
CA VAL A 455 -11.50 16.21 -8.39
C VAL A 455 -11.68 16.63 -6.93
N PHE A 456 -12.80 16.25 -6.29
CA PHE A 456 -13.06 16.50 -4.87
C PHE A 456 -14.19 15.63 -4.32
N ASN A 457 -14.35 15.65 -2.98
CA ASN A 457 -15.51 15.15 -2.25
C ASN A 457 -16.13 16.22 -1.33
N GLU A 458 -17.44 16.45 -1.44
CA GLU A 458 -18.28 17.20 -0.48
C GLU A 458 -17.80 18.62 -0.13
N GLU A 459 -17.34 19.35 -1.12
CA GLU A 459 -16.75 20.66 -0.90
C GLU A 459 -17.81 21.75 -0.65
N PRO A 460 -17.72 22.54 0.45
CA PRO A 460 -18.66 23.63 0.72
C PRO A 460 -18.72 24.67 -0.42
N MET A 461 -17.65 24.79 -1.21
CA MET A 461 -17.55 25.72 -2.32
C MET A 461 -18.27 25.26 -3.59
N GLN A 462 -18.84 24.05 -3.64
CA GLN A 462 -19.44 23.45 -4.84
C GLN A 462 -20.62 24.25 -5.45
N GLY A 463 -21.28 25.11 -4.66
CA GLY A 463 -22.34 26.04 -5.09
C GLY A 463 -21.89 27.49 -5.31
N THR A 464 -20.58 27.73 -5.44
CA THR A 464 -20.02 29.09 -5.55
C THR A 464 -19.32 29.33 -6.88
N PRO A 465 -19.25 30.59 -7.36
CA PRO A 465 -18.43 30.93 -8.53
C PRO A 465 -16.95 30.55 -8.37
N SER A 466 -16.40 30.65 -7.16
CA SER A 466 -15.01 30.27 -6.89
C SER A 466 -14.80 28.76 -7.02
N GLY A 467 -15.70 27.94 -6.48
CA GLY A 467 -15.62 26.48 -6.64
C GLY A 467 -15.72 26.04 -8.10
N VAL A 468 -16.60 26.68 -8.88
CA VAL A 468 -16.69 26.45 -10.33
C VAL A 468 -15.37 26.80 -11.04
N GLU A 469 -14.75 27.92 -10.70
CA GLU A 469 -13.46 28.33 -11.28
C GLU A 469 -12.30 27.40 -10.88
N MET A 470 -12.32 26.84 -9.67
CA MET A 470 -11.36 25.82 -9.24
C MET A 470 -11.52 24.53 -10.06
N VAL A 471 -12.74 24.01 -10.17
CA VAL A 471 -13.01 22.78 -10.95
C VAL A 471 -12.68 22.96 -12.43
N LYS A 472 -12.99 24.10 -13.05
CA LYS A 472 -12.61 24.35 -14.45
C LYS A 472 -11.10 24.19 -14.68
N ARG A 473 -10.28 24.68 -13.75
CA ARG A 473 -8.81 24.57 -13.82
C ARG A 473 -8.36 23.14 -13.60
N MET A 474 -8.86 22.48 -12.55
CA MET A 474 -8.52 21.09 -12.26
C MET A 474 -8.92 20.16 -13.40
N ALA A 475 -10.14 20.29 -13.93
CA ALA A 475 -10.61 19.52 -15.09
C ALA A 475 -9.81 19.82 -16.36
N HIS A 476 -9.35 21.07 -16.55
CA HIS A 476 -8.44 21.39 -17.65
C HIS A 476 -7.09 20.67 -17.49
N TRP A 477 -6.48 20.68 -16.31
CA TRP A 477 -5.21 19.97 -16.07
C TRP A 477 -5.31 18.47 -16.25
N VAL A 478 -6.41 17.86 -15.78
CA VAL A 478 -6.70 16.45 -16.04
C VAL A 478 -6.77 16.20 -17.55
N ARG A 479 -7.58 16.98 -18.30
CA ARG A 479 -7.75 16.80 -19.76
C ARG A 479 -6.48 17.01 -20.57
N VAL A 480 -5.55 17.85 -20.10
CA VAL A 480 -4.23 18.01 -20.74
C VAL A 480 -3.39 16.73 -20.64
N LEU A 481 -3.57 15.96 -19.56
CA LEU A 481 -2.79 14.75 -19.28
C LEU A 481 -3.50 13.46 -19.72
N ASP A 482 -4.83 13.44 -19.67
CA ASP A 482 -5.71 12.35 -20.04
C ASP A 482 -7.06 12.88 -20.54
N ASP A 483 -7.31 12.71 -21.84
CA ASP A 483 -8.55 13.06 -22.52
C ASP A 483 -9.46 11.85 -22.79
N SER A 484 -9.10 10.64 -22.33
CA SER A 484 -9.92 9.42 -22.52
C SER A 484 -11.01 9.24 -21.48
N ARG A 485 -10.86 9.87 -20.31
CA ARG A 485 -11.71 9.63 -19.14
C ARG A 485 -12.43 10.91 -18.73
N PRO A 486 -13.74 10.85 -18.42
CA PRO A 486 -14.48 11.98 -17.91
C PRO A 486 -14.00 12.41 -16.52
N VAL A 487 -14.11 13.72 -16.26
CA VAL A 487 -13.92 14.33 -14.94
C VAL A 487 -15.27 14.39 -14.21
N THR A 488 -15.27 14.05 -12.93
CA THR A 488 -16.41 14.17 -12.02
C THR A 488 -16.04 14.97 -10.77
N ALA A 489 -17.04 15.24 -9.95
CA ALA A 489 -16.88 15.70 -8.58
C ALA A 489 -17.97 15.02 -7.72
N ALA A 490 -17.61 14.53 -6.54
CA ALA A 490 -18.54 13.90 -5.62
C ALA A 490 -19.23 14.98 -4.77
N MET A 491 -20.43 15.39 -5.17
CA MET A 491 -21.15 16.53 -4.60
C MET A 491 -22.26 16.08 -3.64
N ASN A 492 -22.38 16.75 -2.50
CA ASN A 492 -23.46 16.56 -1.53
C ASN A 492 -24.44 17.76 -1.50
N GLY A 493 -24.67 18.44 -2.63
CA GLY A 493 -25.61 19.56 -2.69
C GLY A 493 -25.38 20.55 -3.84
N ALA A 494 -26.01 21.73 -3.74
CA ALA A 494 -25.93 22.85 -4.68
C ALA A 494 -26.34 22.59 -6.14
N PHE A 495 -26.90 21.42 -6.46
CA PHE A 495 -27.25 21.01 -7.83
C PHE A 495 -28.21 21.97 -8.57
N PHE A 496 -28.99 22.74 -7.82
CA PHE A 496 -30.00 23.67 -8.35
C PHE A 496 -29.65 25.14 -8.14
N ASP A 497 -28.48 25.44 -7.59
CA ASP A 497 -28.02 26.82 -7.45
C ASP A 497 -27.70 27.39 -8.84
N PRO A 498 -27.86 28.71 -9.07
CA PRO A 498 -27.63 29.33 -10.38
C PRO A 498 -26.24 29.05 -10.95
N VAL A 499 -25.24 28.94 -10.07
CA VAL A 499 -23.86 28.60 -10.39
C VAL A 499 -23.43 27.45 -9.50
N ASN A 500 -23.03 26.33 -10.10
CA ASN A 500 -22.59 25.17 -9.35
C ASN A 500 -21.63 24.28 -10.16
N VAL A 501 -20.86 23.47 -9.47
CA VAL A 501 -19.83 22.59 -10.06
C VAL A 501 -20.42 21.56 -11.03
N ALA A 502 -21.65 21.11 -10.82
CA ALA A 502 -22.29 20.13 -11.70
C ALA A 502 -22.45 20.66 -13.15
N GLN A 503 -22.38 21.98 -13.36
CA GLN A 503 -22.40 22.60 -14.68
C GLN A 503 -21.08 22.39 -15.46
N VAL A 504 -19.95 22.15 -14.80
CA VAL A 504 -18.60 22.18 -15.43
C VAL A 504 -17.83 20.84 -15.43
N VAL A 505 -18.31 19.82 -14.72
CA VAL A 505 -17.79 18.44 -14.78
C VAL A 505 -18.34 17.69 -16.00
N ASP A 506 -17.77 16.55 -16.39
CA ASP A 506 -18.31 15.72 -17.49
C ASP A 506 -19.45 14.81 -17.01
N VAL A 507 -19.31 14.24 -15.81
CA VAL A 507 -20.31 13.40 -15.14
C VAL A 507 -20.62 13.98 -13.77
N THR A 508 -21.90 14.21 -13.45
CA THR A 508 -22.30 14.70 -12.12
C THR A 508 -22.29 13.56 -11.11
N GLY A 509 -21.49 13.67 -10.05
CA GLY A 509 -21.47 12.74 -8.91
C GLY A 509 -22.40 13.22 -7.80
N PHE A 510 -23.31 12.35 -7.37
CA PHE A 510 -24.23 12.61 -6.27
C PHE A 510 -23.84 11.80 -5.03
N ASN A 511 -23.57 12.48 -3.93
CA ASN A 511 -23.54 11.89 -2.60
C ASN A 511 -24.93 12.06 -1.97
N TYR A 512 -25.61 10.99 -1.58
CA TYR A 512 -26.82 11.00 -0.73
C TYR A 512 -28.09 11.72 -1.23
N TYR A 513 -28.09 12.27 -2.44
CA TYR A 513 -29.23 13.00 -3.01
C TYR A 513 -30.11 12.13 -3.93
N GLN A 514 -30.32 10.85 -3.59
CA GLN A 514 -31.04 9.92 -4.47
C GLN A 514 -32.50 10.32 -4.74
N GLY A 515 -33.09 11.13 -3.85
CA GLY A 515 -34.44 11.68 -4.05
C GLY A 515 -34.54 12.73 -5.16
N ASP A 516 -33.43 13.37 -5.54
CA ASP A 516 -33.38 14.44 -6.54
C ASP A 516 -32.96 13.98 -7.93
N TYR A 517 -32.62 12.69 -8.13
CA TYR A 517 -32.19 12.14 -9.43
C TYR A 517 -33.17 12.46 -10.57
N ASP A 518 -34.47 12.19 -10.38
CA ASP A 518 -35.47 12.41 -11.42
C ASP A 518 -35.66 13.90 -11.73
N ARG A 519 -35.58 14.76 -10.71
CA ARG A 519 -35.69 16.21 -10.87
C ARG A 519 -34.47 16.76 -11.62
N TYR A 520 -33.27 16.36 -11.21
CA TYR A 520 -32.03 16.80 -11.82
C TYR A 520 -31.93 16.32 -13.28
N HIS A 521 -32.22 15.05 -13.56
CA HIS A 521 -32.19 14.51 -14.92
C HIS A 521 -33.16 15.23 -15.85
N ARG A 522 -34.37 15.54 -15.38
CA ARG A 522 -35.37 16.30 -16.16
C ARG A 522 -34.91 17.72 -16.51
N LEU A 523 -34.21 18.37 -15.59
CA LEU A 523 -33.68 19.73 -15.79
C LEU A 523 -32.37 19.74 -16.60
N ASN A 524 -31.63 18.63 -16.60
CA ASN A 524 -30.33 18.48 -17.26
C ASN A 524 -30.30 17.18 -18.13
N PRO A 525 -31.16 17.06 -19.16
CA PRO A 525 -31.40 15.80 -19.86
C PRO A 525 -30.19 15.28 -20.65
N THR A 526 -29.20 16.13 -20.92
CA THR A 526 -27.97 15.79 -21.63
C THR A 526 -26.79 15.53 -20.69
N LYS A 527 -26.98 15.63 -19.37
CA LYS A 527 -25.92 15.49 -18.37
C LYS A 527 -25.89 14.07 -17.81
N PRO A 528 -24.81 13.30 -18.03
CA PRO A 528 -24.64 12.01 -17.36
C PRO A 528 -24.44 12.18 -15.85
N MET A 529 -24.90 11.19 -15.09
CA MET A 529 -24.78 11.19 -13.64
C MET A 529 -24.50 9.81 -13.07
N THR A 530 -23.90 9.78 -11.89
CA THR A 530 -23.73 8.59 -11.05
C THR A 530 -24.02 8.95 -9.60
N SER A 531 -24.45 7.96 -8.80
CA SER A 531 -24.26 8.06 -7.35
C SER A 531 -22.76 7.94 -7.11
N SER A 532 -22.11 8.96 -6.54
CA SER A 532 -20.69 8.92 -6.13
C SER A 532 -20.54 8.47 -4.69
N GLU A 533 -21.61 8.59 -3.90
CA GLU A 533 -21.71 8.05 -2.54
C GLU A 533 -23.19 7.84 -2.17
N ASP A 534 -23.53 6.69 -1.60
CA ASP A 534 -24.89 6.41 -1.14
C ASP A 534 -24.93 5.51 0.09
N THR A 535 -26.14 5.19 0.52
CA THR A 535 -26.41 4.34 1.67
C THR A 535 -26.05 5.00 3.00
N SER A 536 -24.83 4.83 3.56
CA SER A 536 -24.54 5.19 4.95
C SER A 536 -25.48 4.52 5.97
N ALA A 537 -25.71 3.21 5.80
CA ALA A 537 -26.48 2.37 6.72
C ALA A 537 -25.60 1.88 7.88
N PHE A 538 -26.19 1.60 9.03
CA PHE A 538 -25.45 1.14 10.22
C PHE A 538 -25.72 -0.34 10.48
N MET A 539 -24.66 -1.13 10.63
CA MET A 539 -24.78 -2.53 11.01
C MET A 539 -23.63 -3.02 11.89
N THR A 540 -23.95 -3.80 12.92
CA THR A 540 -22.99 -4.60 13.69
C THR A 540 -23.08 -6.06 13.29
N ARG A 541 -21.97 -6.66 12.85
CA ARG A 541 -21.93 -8.05 12.37
C ARG A 541 -22.53 -9.01 13.41
N GLY A 542 -23.52 -9.80 12.99
CA GLY A 542 -24.12 -10.84 13.82
C GLY A 542 -25.09 -10.35 14.91
N ALA A 543 -25.33 -9.04 15.00
CA ALA A 543 -26.36 -8.48 15.86
C ALA A 543 -27.68 -8.33 15.09
N PHE A 544 -28.79 -8.73 15.70
CA PHE A 544 -30.14 -8.69 15.09
C PHE A 544 -31.16 -8.02 16.02
N GLU A 545 -30.66 -7.19 16.92
CA GLU A 545 -31.41 -6.32 17.81
C GLU A 545 -30.51 -5.13 18.13
N SER A 546 -31.02 -3.92 17.97
CA SER A 546 -30.26 -2.71 18.25
C SER A 546 -30.20 -2.47 19.74
N ASP A 547 -29.02 -2.10 20.24
CA ASP A 547 -28.81 -1.69 21.63
C ASP A 547 -27.95 -0.42 21.64
N PRO A 548 -28.58 0.76 21.60
CA PRO A 548 -27.85 2.03 21.60
C PRO A 548 -27.00 2.26 22.85
N ALA A 549 -27.31 1.62 23.98
CA ALA A 549 -26.49 1.76 25.20
C ALA A 549 -25.18 0.97 25.10
N ARG A 550 -25.14 -0.06 24.25
CA ARG A 550 -23.95 -0.87 23.95
C ARG A 550 -23.31 -0.56 22.61
N HIS A 551 -23.81 0.47 21.91
CA HIS A 551 -23.37 0.87 20.59
C HIS A 551 -23.48 -0.29 19.58
N ILE A 552 -24.64 -0.94 19.54
CA ILE A 552 -24.96 -2.06 18.64
C ILE A 552 -26.08 -1.62 17.69
N ALA A 553 -25.80 -1.68 16.38
CA ALA A 553 -26.76 -1.47 15.32
C ALA A 553 -27.20 -2.81 14.73
N SER A 554 -28.50 -2.97 14.47
CA SER A 554 -29.04 -4.23 13.97
C SER A 554 -28.61 -4.49 12.51
N SER A 555 -28.21 -5.72 12.20
CA SER A 555 -27.90 -6.19 10.85
C SER A 555 -29.16 -6.51 10.00
N TYR A 556 -30.32 -5.93 10.30
CA TYR A 556 -31.53 -6.10 9.47
C TYR A 556 -31.71 -5.06 8.37
N ASP A 557 -30.77 -4.11 8.23
CA ASP A 557 -30.88 -3.01 7.25
C ASP A 557 -32.09 -2.11 7.53
N ASP A 558 -32.27 -1.78 8.81
CA ASP A 558 -33.39 -0.98 9.32
C ASP A 558 -32.93 0.41 9.83
N GLU A 559 -31.61 0.64 9.94
CA GLU A 559 -31.01 1.87 10.48
C GLU A 559 -30.02 2.48 9.48
N ALA A 560 -30.10 3.79 9.27
CA ALA A 560 -29.16 4.55 8.44
C ALA A 560 -28.98 5.96 8.98
N ALA A 561 -27.92 6.64 8.51
CA ALA A 561 -27.69 8.04 8.83
C ALA A 561 -28.86 8.91 8.36
N SER A 562 -29.06 10.08 8.99
CA SER A 562 -30.17 10.98 8.64
C SER A 562 -30.07 11.56 7.23
N TRP A 563 -28.86 11.58 6.66
CA TRP A 563 -28.61 11.93 5.26
C TRP A 563 -28.65 10.72 4.32
N GLY A 564 -28.58 9.51 4.87
CA GLY A 564 -28.44 8.26 4.13
C GLY A 564 -29.76 7.55 3.83
N ASP A 565 -29.63 6.27 3.47
CA ASP A 565 -30.72 5.32 3.30
C ASP A 565 -30.20 3.90 3.59
N THR A 566 -31.11 2.97 3.79
CA THR A 566 -30.82 1.53 3.86
C THR A 566 -30.15 1.03 2.58
N HIS A 567 -29.40 -0.07 2.63
CA HIS A 567 -28.77 -0.65 1.44
C HIS A 567 -29.81 -1.01 0.37
N ARG A 568 -30.95 -1.58 0.78
CA ARG A 568 -32.06 -1.91 -0.11
C ARG A 568 -32.70 -0.66 -0.72
N GLY A 569 -32.96 0.36 0.11
CA GLY A 569 -33.59 1.62 -0.32
C GLY A 569 -32.73 2.42 -1.29
N ALA A 570 -31.44 2.63 -0.97
CA ALA A 570 -30.48 3.32 -1.83
C ALA A 570 -30.33 2.60 -3.17
N TRP A 571 -30.06 1.29 -3.14
CA TRP A 571 -29.86 0.53 -4.36
C TRP A 571 -31.11 0.48 -5.24
N LYS A 572 -32.31 0.35 -4.66
CA LYS A 572 -33.57 0.39 -5.42
C LYS A 572 -33.68 1.68 -6.23
N LYS A 573 -33.41 2.82 -5.61
CA LYS A 573 -33.46 4.13 -6.28
C LYS A 573 -32.47 4.22 -7.46
N ILE A 574 -31.31 3.59 -7.34
CA ILE A 574 -30.28 3.53 -8.40
C ILE A 574 -30.67 2.53 -9.49
N ALA A 575 -31.04 1.30 -9.11
CA ALA A 575 -31.31 0.18 -10.00
C ALA A 575 -32.48 0.45 -10.95
N GLU A 576 -33.54 1.10 -10.46
CA GLU A 576 -34.75 1.40 -11.25
C GLU A 576 -34.58 2.55 -12.25
N ARG A 577 -33.44 3.26 -12.24
CA ARG A 577 -33.19 4.44 -13.08
C ARG A 577 -32.06 4.18 -14.08
N PRO A 578 -32.35 3.86 -15.35
CA PRO A 578 -31.33 3.62 -16.36
C PRO A 578 -30.34 4.77 -16.54
N PHE A 579 -30.79 6.02 -16.38
CA PHE A 579 -29.97 7.22 -16.54
C PHE A 579 -28.94 7.46 -15.42
N VAL A 580 -29.06 6.74 -14.30
CA VAL A 580 -28.03 6.74 -13.25
C VAL A 580 -27.03 5.64 -13.57
N ALA A 581 -25.76 5.99 -13.81
CA ALA A 581 -24.73 5.03 -14.22
C ALA A 581 -24.54 3.87 -13.22
N GLY A 582 -24.78 4.12 -11.94
CA GLY A 582 -24.76 3.16 -10.85
C GLY A 582 -24.46 3.87 -9.53
N GLY A 583 -23.84 3.18 -8.58
CA GLY A 583 -23.46 3.80 -7.32
C GLY A 583 -22.26 3.22 -6.60
N PHE A 584 -21.84 3.94 -5.57
CA PHE A 584 -20.72 3.62 -4.70
C PHE A 584 -21.21 3.70 -3.26
N VAL A 585 -21.46 2.53 -2.68
CA VAL A 585 -21.98 2.40 -1.30
C VAL A 585 -20.92 2.89 -0.32
N TRP A 586 -21.30 3.74 0.63
CA TRP A 586 -20.53 4.04 1.84
C TRP A 586 -20.83 2.97 2.90
N THR A 587 -19.96 1.99 3.17
CA THR A 587 -18.67 1.66 2.51
C THR A 587 -18.57 0.16 2.18
N GLY A 588 -17.53 -0.26 1.45
CA GLY A 588 -17.27 -1.69 1.19
C GLY A 588 -16.81 -2.46 2.43
N PHE A 589 -15.96 -1.85 3.24
CA PHE A 589 -15.45 -2.36 4.52
C PHE A 589 -15.62 -1.28 5.58
N ASP A 590 -15.87 -1.67 6.83
CA ASP A 590 -15.65 -0.76 7.96
C ASP A 590 -14.17 -0.33 7.96
N TYR A 591 -13.91 0.81 8.59
CA TYR A 591 -12.61 1.45 8.70
C TYR A 591 -12.47 2.06 10.09
N HIS A 592 -11.25 2.28 10.56
CA HIS A 592 -11.02 2.96 11.83
C HIS A 592 -11.43 4.44 11.77
N GLY A 593 -11.90 4.97 12.90
CA GLY A 593 -12.42 6.32 12.96
C GLY A 593 -13.82 6.44 12.38
N GLU A 594 -14.29 7.69 12.28
CA GLU A 594 -15.67 8.04 11.91
C GLU A 594 -16.74 7.10 12.51
N PRO A 595 -16.79 6.97 13.85
CA PRO A 595 -17.59 5.95 14.55
C PRO A 595 -19.11 6.20 14.55
N THR A 596 -19.62 6.97 13.59
CA THR A 596 -21.03 7.32 13.42
C THR A 596 -21.91 6.06 13.44
N PRO A 597 -23.04 6.05 14.18
CA PRO A 597 -23.69 7.18 14.85
C PRO A 597 -23.22 7.42 16.29
N TYR A 598 -22.18 6.73 16.74
CA TYR A 598 -21.69 6.78 18.11
C TYR A 598 -20.36 7.54 18.20
N GLU A 599 -19.83 7.58 19.41
CA GLU A 599 -18.50 8.06 19.76
C GLU A 599 -17.89 7.06 20.76
N TRP A 600 -16.89 7.47 21.53
CA TRP A 600 -16.29 6.65 22.58
C TRP A 600 -17.32 5.84 23.40
N PRO A 601 -17.14 4.52 23.59
CA PRO A 601 -15.95 3.72 23.29
C PRO A 601 -15.87 3.17 21.85
N THR A 602 -16.70 3.60 20.91
CA THR A 602 -16.58 3.14 19.51
C THR A 602 -15.33 3.73 18.86
N ILE A 603 -14.51 2.89 18.22
CA ILE A 603 -13.24 3.26 17.57
C ILE A 603 -13.20 3.01 16.05
N ALA A 604 -14.23 2.39 15.49
CA ALA A 604 -14.36 2.13 14.05
C ALA A 604 -15.81 2.34 13.57
N SER A 605 -15.98 2.45 12.26
CA SER A 605 -17.27 2.72 11.63
C SER A 605 -18.23 1.52 11.64
N PHE A 606 -19.52 1.78 11.34
CA PHE A 606 -20.57 0.77 11.17
C PHE A 606 -21.07 0.64 9.73
N PHE A 607 -20.53 1.46 8.82
CA PHE A 607 -21.00 1.66 7.44
C PHE A 607 -20.72 0.49 6.49
N GLY A 608 -19.68 -0.27 6.78
CA GLY A 608 -19.16 -1.30 5.91
C GLY A 608 -20.15 -2.41 5.66
N ILE A 609 -20.29 -2.79 4.39
CA ILE A 609 -20.98 -4.02 4.01
C ILE A 609 -20.32 -5.25 4.65
N MET A 610 -18.99 -5.21 4.80
CA MET A 610 -18.20 -6.10 5.62
C MET A 610 -17.59 -5.34 6.80
N ASP A 611 -17.29 -6.04 7.87
CA ASP A 611 -16.55 -5.44 8.99
C ASP A 611 -15.08 -5.15 8.65
N LEU A 612 -14.37 -4.55 9.60
CA LEU A 612 -12.96 -4.13 9.46
C LEU A 612 -12.01 -5.32 9.17
N CYS A 613 -12.44 -6.55 9.47
CA CYS A 613 -11.70 -7.78 9.17
C CYS A 613 -12.13 -8.42 7.84
N GLY A 614 -13.10 -7.85 7.12
CA GLY A 614 -13.65 -8.42 5.89
C GLY A 614 -14.65 -9.57 6.11
N PHE A 615 -15.18 -9.70 7.33
CA PHE A 615 -16.28 -10.62 7.61
C PHE A 615 -17.62 -10.02 7.17
N PRO A 616 -18.49 -10.79 6.50
CA PRO A 616 -19.73 -10.24 5.95
C PRO A 616 -20.73 -9.88 7.03
N LYS A 617 -21.37 -8.72 6.90
CA LYS A 617 -22.64 -8.39 7.55
C LYS A 617 -23.79 -8.83 6.64
N THR A 618 -25.04 -8.71 7.10
CA THR A 618 -26.21 -9.05 6.25
C THR A 618 -26.25 -8.23 4.95
N ALA A 619 -25.71 -7.00 4.96
CA ALA A 619 -25.52 -6.17 3.78
C ALA A 619 -24.80 -6.90 2.62
N PHE A 620 -23.86 -7.81 2.93
CA PHE A 620 -23.15 -8.57 1.90
C PHE A 620 -24.12 -9.43 1.09
N ASP A 621 -25.06 -10.09 1.76
CA ASP A 621 -26.06 -10.93 1.12
C ASP A 621 -27.14 -10.11 0.41
N ILE A 622 -27.45 -8.90 0.92
CA ILE A 622 -28.38 -7.96 0.28
C ILE A 622 -27.83 -7.58 -1.10
N HIS A 623 -26.59 -7.09 -1.13
CA HIS A 623 -25.92 -6.74 -2.37
C HIS A 623 -25.70 -7.96 -3.24
N ARG A 624 -25.34 -9.13 -2.69
CA ARG A 624 -25.16 -10.35 -3.49
C ARG A 624 -26.45 -10.75 -4.23
N ALA A 625 -27.61 -10.69 -3.58
CA ALA A 625 -28.89 -10.95 -4.25
C ALA A 625 -29.18 -9.90 -5.35
N ALA A 626 -28.86 -8.64 -5.08
CA ALA A 626 -29.11 -7.55 -6.02
C ALA A 626 -28.10 -7.50 -7.19
N TRP A 627 -26.85 -7.90 -6.99
CA TRP A 627 -25.71 -7.62 -7.88
C TRP A 627 -25.21 -8.83 -8.64
N VAL A 628 -25.46 -10.06 -8.16
CA VAL A 628 -25.08 -11.26 -8.90
C VAL A 628 -26.16 -11.60 -9.93
N ASP A 629 -25.81 -11.56 -11.22
CA ASP A 629 -26.73 -11.82 -12.33
C ASP A 629 -26.53 -13.19 -13.00
N ASP A 630 -25.36 -13.80 -12.84
CA ASP A 630 -24.92 -14.97 -13.62
C ASP A 630 -25.17 -16.32 -12.93
N ARG A 631 -25.55 -16.31 -11.64
CA ARG A 631 -25.84 -17.52 -10.86
C ARG A 631 -26.93 -17.32 -9.81
N PRO A 632 -27.68 -18.38 -9.43
CA PRO A 632 -28.65 -18.31 -8.35
C PRO A 632 -28.00 -17.96 -7.00
N VAL A 633 -28.65 -17.08 -6.24
CA VAL A 633 -28.31 -16.67 -4.88
C VAL A 633 -29.52 -16.89 -3.99
N VAL A 634 -29.30 -17.45 -2.81
CA VAL A 634 -30.26 -17.42 -1.70
C VAL A 634 -29.47 -17.33 -0.39
N ALA A 635 -29.93 -16.49 0.53
CA ALA A 635 -29.34 -16.31 1.85
C ALA A 635 -30.45 -16.07 2.89
N ILE A 636 -30.13 -16.35 4.16
CA ILE A 636 -31.04 -16.17 5.29
C ILE A 636 -30.32 -15.36 6.36
N ALA A 637 -31.01 -14.35 6.88
CA ALA A 637 -30.69 -13.69 8.13
C ALA A 637 -31.91 -13.80 9.07
N PRO A 638 -31.73 -14.04 10.37
CA PRO A 638 -30.47 -14.14 11.11
C PRO A 638 -29.93 -15.58 11.17
N HIS A 639 -28.89 -15.80 11.98
CA HIS A 639 -28.53 -17.15 12.44
C HIS A 639 -29.68 -17.81 13.23
N TRP A 640 -29.67 -19.14 13.40
CA TRP A 640 -30.77 -19.87 14.05
C TRP A 640 -30.46 -20.46 15.44
N SER A 641 -29.66 -19.74 16.24
CA SER A 641 -29.30 -20.14 17.60
C SER A 641 -29.67 -19.08 18.62
N TRP A 642 -30.80 -19.29 19.30
CA TRP A 642 -31.42 -18.32 20.22
C TRP A 642 -31.79 -18.97 21.57
N PRO A 643 -30.79 -19.37 22.40
CA PRO A 643 -31.06 -20.07 23.64
C PRO A 643 -32.00 -19.27 24.56
N GLY A 644 -33.06 -19.90 25.05
CA GLY A 644 -34.04 -19.27 25.95
C GLY A 644 -35.10 -18.42 25.25
N ARG A 645 -35.12 -18.38 23.91
CA ARG A 645 -36.15 -17.66 23.12
C ARG A 645 -37.17 -18.60 22.48
N GLU A 646 -37.29 -19.85 22.92
CA GLU A 646 -38.23 -20.83 22.35
C GLU A 646 -39.66 -20.27 22.31
N GLY A 647 -40.31 -20.37 21.15
CA GLY A 647 -41.64 -19.85 20.89
C GLY A 647 -41.74 -18.33 20.69
N LYS A 648 -40.66 -17.56 20.92
CA LYS A 648 -40.65 -16.11 20.66
C LYS A 648 -40.54 -15.82 19.17
N PRO A 649 -41.18 -14.75 18.66
CA PRO A 649 -41.07 -14.37 17.25
C PRO A 649 -39.65 -13.92 16.92
N VAL A 650 -39.15 -14.35 15.76
CA VAL A 650 -37.90 -13.92 15.15
C VAL A 650 -38.19 -13.43 13.73
N LYS A 651 -37.76 -12.21 13.40
CA LYS A 651 -37.76 -11.68 12.03
C LYS A 651 -36.79 -12.52 11.20
N VAL A 652 -37.24 -13.06 10.07
CA VAL A 652 -36.41 -13.84 9.14
C VAL A 652 -36.46 -13.13 7.79
N MET A 653 -35.30 -12.71 7.31
CA MET A 653 -35.11 -12.14 6.00
C MET A 653 -34.49 -13.18 5.07
N VAL A 654 -35.08 -13.38 3.89
CA VAL A 654 -34.54 -14.20 2.81
C VAL A 654 -34.18 -13.28 1.64
N LEU A 655 -32.95 -13.40 1.17
CA LEU A 655 -32.38 -12.59 0.10
C LEU A 655 -32.09 -13.50 -1.08
N SER A 656 -32.67 -13.24 -2.25
CA SER A 656 -32.51 -14.10 -3.42
C SER A 656 -32.61 -13.34 -4.74
N ASN A 657 -32.03 -13.90 -5.80
CA ASN A 657 -32.21 -13.48 -7.19
C ASN A 657 -32.99 -14.52 -8.02
N ALA A 658 -33.62 -15.50 -7.36
CA ALA A 658 -34.50 -16.47 -8.02
C ALA A 658 -35.90 -15.88 -8.24
N GLU A 659 -36.82 -16.65 -8.80
CA GLU A 659 -38.20 -16.18 -9.05
C GLU A 659 -39.06 -16.29 -7.80
N HIS A 660 -38.81 -17.31 -6.99
CA HIS A 660 -39.70 -17.71 -5.91
C HIS A 660 -38.90 -18.41 -4.79
N VAL A 661 -39.30 -18.20 -3.53
CA VAL A 661 -38.65 -18.80 -2.36
C VAL A 661 -39.66 -19.46 -1.41
N VAL A 662 -39.27 -20.63 -0.88
CA VAL A 662 -40.02 -21.36 0.15
C VAL A 662 -39.17 -21.42 1.41
N LEU A 663 -39.69 -20.90 2.53
CA LEU A 663 -39.06 -20.95 3.84
C LEU A 663 -39.64 -22.12 4.64
N ARG A 664 -38.75 -22.97 5.17
CA ARG A 664 -39.11 -24.13 6.00
C ARG A 664 -38.44 -24.08 7.35
N LEU A 665 -39.18 -24.51 8.37
CA LEU A 665 -38.67 -24.78 9.71
C LEU A 665 -38.91 -26.25 10.04
N ASN A 666 -37.84 -27.00 10.29
CA ASN A 666 -37.90 -28.43 10.61
C ASN A 666 -38.74 -29.24 9.61
N GLY A 667 -38.54 -28.95 8.32
CA GLY A 667 -39.23 -29.61 7.20
C GLY A 667 -40.64 -29.11 6.90
N LYS A 668 -41.22 -28.23 7.73
CA LYS A 668 -42.55 -27.64 7.49
C LYS A 668 -42.42 -26.28 6.82
N THR A 669 -43.20 -26.03 5.78
CA THR A 669 -43.30 -24.69 5.18
C THR A 669 -43.91 -23.71 6.17
N VAL A 670 -43.19 -22.62 6.43
CA VAL A 670 -43.61 -21.52 7.32
C VAL A 670 -43.79 -20.20 6.55
N GLY A 671 -43.32 -20.15 5.31
CA GLY A 671 -43.48 -19.00 4.42
C GLY A 671 -43.19 -19.37 2.98
N GLU A 672 -43.85 -18.69 2.05
CA GLU A 672 -43.67 -18.85 0.61
C GLU A 672 -43.99 -17.52 -0.07
N ALA A 673 -43.15 -17.07 -0.99
CA ALA A 673 -43.35 -15.80 -1.69
C ALA A 673 -42.59 -15.75 -3.03
N ALA A 674 -43.14 -14.97 -3.97
CA ALA A 674 -42.35 -14.45 -5.08
C ALA A 674 -41.21 -13.59 -4.54
N VAL A 675 -40.03 -13.68 -5.15
CA VAL A 675 -38.84 -12.96 -4.69
C VAL A 675 -38.96 -11.48 -5.01
N ASP A 676 -38.81 -10.63 -3.99
CA ASP A 676 -38.45 -9.23 -4.20
C ASP A 676 -36.92 -9.13 -4.19
N ARG A 677 -36.32 -9.02 -5.38
CA ARG A 677 -34.87 -9.02 -5.53
C ARG A 677 -34.19 -7.81 -4.87
N LEU A 678 -34.89 -6.68 -4.77
CA LEU A 678 -34.32 -5.43 -4.25
C LEU A 678 -34.58 -5.25 -2.76
N MET A 679 -35.78 -5.61 -2.28
CA MET A 679 -36.15 -5.44 -0.88
C MET A 679 -35.96 -6.70 -0.02
N GLY A 680 -35.81 -7.87 -0.65
CA GLY A 680 -35.84 -9.15 0.04
C GLY A 680 -37.25 -9.51 0.53
N ASN A 681 -37.38 -10.71 1.08
CA ASN A 681 -38.63 -11.20 1.65
C ASN A 681 -38.47 -11.39 3.16
N GLU A 682 -39.45 -10.95 3.94
CA GLU A 682 -39.41 -11.03 5.40
C GLU A 682 -40.60 -11.83 5.96
N TRP A 683 -40.34 -12.64 6.99
CA TRP A 683 -41.35 -13.37 7.76
C TRP A 683 -41.08 -13.22 9.25
N THR A 684 -42.13 -13.39 10.06
CA THR A 684 -42.00 -13.54 11.51
C THR A 684 -42.23 -15.00 11.87
N VAL A 685 -41.19 -15.69 12.33
CA VAL A 685 -41.22 -17.13 12.61
C VAL A 685 -41.00 -17.35 14.11
N PRO A 686 -41.90 -18.06 14.82
CA PRO A 686 -41.65 -18.47 16.19
C PRO A 686 -40.40 -19.36 16.26
N TYR A 687 -39.43 -19.00 17.09
CA TYR A 687 -38.19 -19.75 17.20
C TYR A 687 -38.47 -21.16 17.75
N ALA A 688 -38.09 -22.16 16.98
CA ALA A 688 -37.96 -23.53 17.44
C ALA A 688 -36.54 -24.01 17.10
N PRO A 689 -35.81 -24.62 18.05
CA PRO A 689 -34.53 -25.23 17.77
C PRO A 689 -34.61 -26.22 16.61
N GLY A 690 -33.58 -26.24 15.78
CA GLY A 690 -33.51 -27.14 14.63
C GLY A 690 -32.98 -26.42 13.39
N ARG A 691 -33.60 -26.66 12.24
CA ARG A 691 -33.13 -26.17 10.94
C ARG A 691 -34.15 -25.25 10.29
N ILE A 692 -33.74 -24.02 10.02
CA ILE A 692 -34.45 -23.10 9.12
C ILE A 692 -33.77 -23.13 7.76
N GLU A 693 -34.54 -23.23 6.68
CA GLU A 693 -34.00 -23.28 5.33
C GLU A 693 -34.87 -22.54 4.32
N ALA A 694 -34.24 -21.86 3.38
CA ALA A 694 -34.85 -21.16 2.28
C ALA A 694 -34.45 -21.86 0.99
N ILE A 695 -35.45 -22.25 0.21
CA ILE A 695 -35.29 -22.99 -1.05
C ILE A 695 -35.73 -22.06 -2.17
N ALA A 696 -34.81 -21.75 -3.08
CA ALA A 696 -35.03 -20.85 -4.19
C ALA A 696 -35.37 -21.63 -5.46
N TYR A 697 -36.39 -21.16 -6.17
CA TYR A 697 -36.95 -21.79 -7.36
C TYR A 697 -36.87 -20.88 -8.58
N ARG A 698 -36.61 -21.48 -9.75
CA ARG A 698 -36.70 -20.84 -11.07
C ARG A 698 -37.35 -21.82 -12.04
N GLY A 699 -38.41 -21.41 -12.74
CA GLY A 699 -39.19 -22.30 -13.60
C GLY A 699 -39.73 -23.53 -12.86
N GLY A 700 -40.07 -23.40 -11.57
CA GLY A 700 -40.55 -24.49 -10.72
C GLY A 700 -39.47 -25.49 -10.25
N GLN A 701 -38.20 -25.33 -10.63
CA GLN A 701 -37.10 -26.18 -10.19
C GLN A 701 -36.30 -25.52 -9.07
N GLU A 702 -35.85 -26.32 -8.08
CA GLU A 702 -34.91 -25.86 -7.07
C GLU A 702 -33.56 -25.51 -7.73
N VAL A 703 -33.12 -24.28 -7.55
CA VAL A 703 -31.86 -23.77 -8.12
C VAL A 703 -30.81 -23.41 -7.06
N ALA A 704 -31.24 -23.13 -5.83
CA ALA A 704 -30.34 -22.89 -4.72
C ALA A 704 -31.05 -23.12 -3.37
N ARG A 705 -30.27 -23.32 -2.32
CA ARG A 705 -30.74 -23.49 -0.95
C ARG A 705 -29.77 -22.87 0.02
N ALA A 706 -30.29 -22.20 1.03
CA ALA A 706 -29.55 -21.76 2.21
C ALA A 706 -30.20 -22.33 3.46
N ALA A 707 -29.41 -22.60 4.50
CA ALA A 707 -29.94 -23.11 5.76
C ALA A 707 -29.09 -22.63 6.95
N HIS A 708 -29.78 -22.36 8.06
CA HIS A 708 -29.17 -22.17 9.37
C HIS A 708 -29.70 -23.23 10.33
N GLU A 709 -28.82 -23.69 11.21
CA GLU A 709 -29.16 -24.65 12.25
C GLU A 709 -28.89 -24.08 13.63
N THR A 710 -29.68 -24.52 14.60
CA THR A 710 -29.35 -24.34 16.02
C THR A 710 -28.09 -25.14 16.35
N VAL A 711 -27.06 -24.45 16.79
CA VAL A 711 -25.75 -25.03 17.13
C VAL A 711 -25.61 -25.23 18.63
N GLY A 712 -24.75 -26.18 19.00
CA GLY A 712 -24.43 -26.45 20.40
C GLY A 712 -23.48 -25.40 20.99
N VAL A 713 -23.11 -25.61 22.26
CA VAL A 713 -22.03 -24.83 22.88
C VAL A 713 -20.70 -25.04 22.14
N PRO A 714 -19.80 -24.05 22.13
CA PRO A 714 -18.45 -24.22 21.60
C PRO A 714 -17.70 -25.34 22.31
N VAL A 715 -16.98 -26.19 21.57
CA VAL A 715 -16.11 -27.25 22.14
C VAL A 715 -14.69 -27.26 21.57
N ALA A 716 -14.46 -26.61 20.43
CA ALA A 716 -13.16 -26.56 19.78
C ALA A 716 -12.97 -25.25 19.00
N LEU A 717 -11.72 -24.89 18.75
CA LEU A 717 -11.36 -23.86 17.77
C LEU A 717 -11.13 -24.48 16.39
N ARG A 718 -11.30 -23.66 15.35
CA ARG A 718 -10.90 -23.94 13.97
C ARG A 718 -10.17 -22.73 13.39
N LEU A 719 -9.14 -23.02 12.58
CA LEU A 719 -8.36 -22.04 11.85
C LEU A 719 -8.53 -22.29 10.35
N THR A 720 -9.00 -21.28 9.62
CA THR A 720 -9.28 -21.37 8.18
C THR A 720 -8.48 -20.30 7.44
N PRO A 721 -7.42 -20.67 6.68
CA PRO A 721 -6.64 -19.70 5.93
C PRO A 721 -7.34 -19.27 4.64
N ALA A 722 -7.01 -18.09 4.11
CA ALA A 722 -7.39 -17.74 2.74
C ALA A 722 -6.73 -18.68 1.71
N ARG A 723 -5.46 -19.05 1.95
CA ARG A 723 -4.65 -19.95 1.12
C ARG A 723 -3.93 -20.99 1.97
N THR A 724 -3.96 -22.24 1.53
CA THR A 724 -3.22 -23.35 2.14
C THR A 724 -1.69 -23.29 1.89
N VAL A 725 -1.26 -22.36 1.03
CA VAL A 725 0.14 -22.13 0.66
C VAL A 725 0.51 -20.65 0.80
N MET A 726 1.79 -20.36 1.04
CA MET A 726 2.35 -19.00 1.06
C MET A 726 3.68 -18.93 0.31
N ALA A 727 3.98 -17.80 -0.30
CA ALA A 727 5.30 -17.55 -0.88
C ALA A 727 6.31 -17.22 0.23
N GLY A 728 7.44 -17.92 0.27
CA GLY A 728 8.54 -17.64 1.20
C GLY A 728 9.39 -16.45 0.76
N ASP A 729 8.76 -15.36 0.33
CA ASP A 729 9.41 -14.15 -0.17
C ASP A 729 9.48 -13.02 0.86
N THR A 730 8.87 -13.21 2.05
CA THR A 730 8.67 -12.26 3.16
C THR A 730 7.72 -11.09 2.89
N GLU A 731 7.07 -11.06 1.74
CA GLU A 731 6.16 -9.98 1.32
C GLU A 731 4.72 -10.48 1.24
N ASP A 732 4.55 -11.77 0.93
CA ASP A 732 3.26 -12.44 1.02
C ASP A 732 2.67 -12.30 2.44
N ALA A 733 1.37 -12.06 2.49
CA ALA A 733 0.61 -12.03 3.71
C ALA A 733 -0.79 -12.56 3.44
N GLN A 734 -1.39 -13.18 4.45
CA GLN A 734 -2.77 -13.62 4.34
C GLN A 734 -3.53 -13.54 5.66
N ALA A 735 -4.85 -13.36 5.51
CA ALA A 735 -5.80 -13.51 6.58
C ALA A 735 -6.07 -14.99 6.90
N ILE A 736 -6.12 -15.29 8.19
CA ILE A 736 -6.56 -16.58 8.75
C ILE A 736 -7.75 -16.29 9.65
N THR A 737 -8.89 -16.87 9.31
CA THR A 737 -10.10 -16.82 10.13
C THR A 737 -9.98 -17.79 11.30
N ILE A 738 -10.32 -17.31 12.48
CA ILE A 738 -10.44 -18.08 13.71
C ILE A 738 -11.92 -18.14 14.07
N ASP A 739 -12.43 -19.35 14.30
CA ASP A 739 -13.80 -19.52 14.77
C ASP A 739 -13.90 -20.63 15.84
N ALA A 740 -14.95 -20.56 16.65
CA ALA A 740 -15.30 -21.63 17.57
C ALA A 740 -16.39 -22.52 16.95
N VAL A 741 -16.27 -23.83 17.14
CA VAL A 741 -17.18 -24.83 16.59
C VAL A 741 -17.82 -25.69 17.68
N ASP A 742 -19.04 -26.14 17.43
CA ASP A 742 -19.75 -27.08 18.29
C ASP A 742 -19.26 -28.53 18.10
N ALA A 743 -19.85 -29.47 18.85
CA ALA A 743 -19.49 -30.89 18.79
C ALA A 743 -19.69 -31.56 17.41
N LYS A 744 -20.43 -30.91 16.50
CA LYS A 744 -20.62 -31.35 15.11
C LYS A 744 -19.73 -30.58 14.12
N GLY A 745 -18.84 -29.71 14.59
CA GLY A 745 -17.96 -28.91 13.74
C GLY A 745 -18.64 -27.70 13.08
N ARG A 746 -19.84 -27.32 13.52
CA ARG A 746 -20.60 -26.17 12.99
C ARG A 746 -20.15 -24.89 13.69
N HIS A 747 -20.11 -23.79 12.94
CA HIS A 747 -19.72 -22.48 13.46
C HIS A 747 -20.67 -22.00 14.57
N VAL A 748 -20.14 -21.46 15.68
CA VAL A 748 -20.93 -20.90 16.77
C VAL A 748 -20.97 -19.37 16.68
N PRO A 749 -22.07 -18.76 16.19
CA PRO A 749 -22.12 -17.34 15.84
C PRO A 749 -22.25 -16.41 17.05
N THR A 750 -22.33 -16.95 18.27
CA THR A 750 -22.47 -16.20 19.52
C THR A 750 -21.22 -16.27 20.40
N ALA A 751 -20.16 -16.95 19.96
CA ALA A 751 -18.95 -17.13 20.75
C ALA A 751 -18.12 -15.83 20.81
N ASN A 752 -17.75 -15.41 22.03
CA ASN A 752 -16.95 -14.20 22.28
C ASN A 752 -15.70 -14.48 23.16
N LEU A 753 -15.12 -15.67 23.02
CA LEU A 753 -14.04 -16.15 23.88
C LEU A 753 -12.68 -15.55 23.47
N MET A 754 -11.82 -15.27 24.45
CA MET A 754 -10.42 -14.92 24.21
C MET A 754 -9.66 -16.09 23.58
N THR A 755 -8.99 -15.84 22.46
CA THR A 755 -8.12 -16.82 21.77
C THR A 755 -6.67 -16.37 21.84
N ARG A 756 -5.75 -17.34 21.94
CA ARG A 756 -4.29 -17.11 22.05
C ARG A 756 -3.56 -17.93 20.99
N PHE A 757 -2.51 -17.38 20.43
CA PHE A 757 -1.82 -17.91 19.26
C PHE A 757 -0.33 -18.14 19.51
N THR A 758 0.20 -19.18 18.87
CA THR A 758 1.65 -19.34 18.66
C THR A 758 1.90 -19.67 17.20
N ILE A 759 3.02 -19.19 16.65
CA ILE A 759 3.41 -19.41 15.27
C ILE A 759 4.88 -19.82 15.19
N GLU A 760 5.18 -20.74 14.28
CA GLU A 760 6.53 -21.13 13.86
C GLU A 760 6.62 -21.06 12.33
N GLY A 761 7.76 -20.62 11.78
CA GLY A 761 7.97 -20.50 10.33
C GLY A 761 7.41 -19.22 9.70
N GLY A 762 6.99 -18.25 10.52
CA GLY A 762 6.46 -16.95 10.14
C GLY A 762 6.15 -16.07 11.35
N ALA A 763 5.52 -14.92 11.13
CA ALA A 763 5.14 -13.95 12.14
C ALA A 763 3.67 -13.56 12.04
N ILE A 764 3.06 -13.25 13.19
CA ILE A 764 1.75 -12.58 13.27
C ILE A 764 2.01 -11.08 13.15
N ILE A 765 1.47 -10.45 12.11
CA ILE A 765 1.68 -9.01 11.85
C ILE A 765 0.46 -8.15 12.23
N GLY A 766 -0.69 -8.79 12.50
CA GLY A 766 -1.90 -8.14 12.96
C GLY A 766 -2.98 -9.14 13.40
N VAL A 767 -3.87 -8.70 14.29
CA VAL A 767 -5.06 -9.43 14.75
C VAL A 767 -6.26 -8.51 14.82
N GLY A 768 -7.46 -9.04 14.63
CA GLY A 768 -8.70 -8.27 14.68
C GLY A 768 -9.92 -9.15 14.86
N ASN A 769 -11.08 -8.54 15.14
CA ASN A 769 -12.36 -9.25 15.22
C ASN A 769 -13.54 -8.48 14.62
N GLY A 770 -13.35 -7.22 14.20
CA GLY A 770 -14.39 -6.41 13.58
C GLY A 770 -15.47 -5.92 14.54
N ASP A 771 -15.24 -5.98 15.86
CA ASP A 771 -16.08 -5.28 16.84
C ASP A 771 -15.68 -3.78 16.85
N PRO A 772 -16.57 -2.86 16.45
CA PRO A 772 -16.26 -1.44 16.42
C PRO A 772 -16.06 -0.84 17.83
N ASN A 773 -16.41 -1.57 18.89
CA ASN A 773 -16.23 -1.16 20.29
C ASN A 773 -15.02 -1.81 20.98
N SER A 774 -14.27 -2.67 20.29
CA SER A 774 -13.16 -3.42 20.90
C SER A 774 -11.90 -2.57 21.02
N HIS A 775 -11.42 -2.39 22.25
CA HIS A 775 -10.13 -1.74 22.54
C HIS A 775 -8.97 -2.73 22.74
N GLU A 776 -9.19 -4.02 22.46
CA GLU A 776 -8.11 -5.00 22.49
C GLU A 776 -6.99 -4.58 21.52
N PRO A 777 -5.71 -4.79 21.88
CA PRO A 777 -4.61 -4.54 20.96
C PRO A 777 -4.79 -5.30 19.65
N GLU A 778 -4.46 -4.65 18.54
CA GLU A 778 -4.48 -5.27 17.22
C GLU A 778 -3.12 -5.86 16.83
N LYS A 779 -2.15 -5.78 17.74
CA LYS A 779 -0.81 -6.36 17.65
C LYS A 779 -0.63 -7.39 18.76
N GLY A 780 0.18 -8.41 18.50
CA GLY A 780 0.48 -9.47 19.47
C GLY A 780 -0.12 -10.81 19.08
N ASN A 781 -0.43 -11.62 20.08
CA ASN A 781 -0.72 -13.06 19.91
C ASN A 781 -2.04 -13.49 20.56
N GLN A 782 -2.99 -12.59 20.74
CA GLN A 782 -4.30 -12.91 21.30
C GLN A 782 -5.38 -11.98 20.76
N ARG A 783 -6.61 -12.49 20.65
CA ARG A 783 -7.79 -11.70 20.27
C ARG A 783 -9.07 -12.42 20.71
N SER A 784 -10.05 -11.69 21.20
CA SER A 784 -11.39 -12.26 21.43
C SER A 784 -12.12 -12.49 20.13
N LEU A 785 -12.83 -13.63 20.05
CA LEU A 785 -13.88 -13.78 19.05
C LEU A 785 -14.92 -12.67 19.27
N PHE A 786 -15.52 -12.19 18.18
CA PHE A 786 -16.68 -11.34 18.20
C PHE A 786 -17.75 -11.97 17.34
N ASN A 787 -18.89 -12.33 17.94
CA ASN A 787 -19.98 -13.06 17.29
C ASN A 787 -19.45 -14.23 16.44
N GLY A 788 -18.61 -15.05 17.07
CA GLY A 788 -18.05 -16.28 16.52
C GLY A 788 -16.70 -16.15 15.80
N LEU A 789 -16.25 -14.95 15.43
CA LEU A 789 -15.11 -14.77 14.52
C LEU A 789 -14.01 -13.86 15.09
N ALA A 790 -12.77 -14.22 14.80
CA ALA A 790 -11.60 -13.34 14.84
C ALA A 790 -10.70 -13.61 13.63
N GLN A 791 -9.72 -12.75 13.41
CA GLN A 791 -8.77 -12.82 12.32
C GLN A 791 -7.33 -12.65 12.84
N MET A 792 -6.42 -13.34 12.17
CA MET A 792 -4.99 -13.14 12.29
C MET A 792 -4.39 -12.93 10.90
N ILE A 793 -3.52 -11.94 10.75
CA ILE A 793 -2.73 -11.71 9.53
C ILE A 793 -1.33 -12.28 9.75
N VAL A 794 -0.92 -13.19 8.87
CA VAL A 794 0.37 -13.89 8.95
C VAL A 794 1.26 -13.53 7.78
N ARG A 795 2.55 -13.35 8.08
CA ARG A 795 3.65 -13.18 7.12
C ARG A 795 4.64 -14.35 7.26
N PRO A 796 5.11 -14.96 6.16
CA PRO A 796 6.01 -16.10 6.20
C PRO A 796 7.48 -15.66 6.34
N ASP A 797 8.36 -16.51 6.90
CA ASP A 797 9.81 -16.25 6.75
C ASP A 797 10.29 -16.55 5.31
N THR A 798 11.55 -16.27 5.02
CA THR A 798 12.15 -16.54 3.71
C THR A 798 12.32 -18.04 3.42
N GLY A 799 12.16 -18.42 2.15
CA GLY A 799 12.53 -19.73 1.60
C GLY A 799 11.46 -20.81 1.76
N ARG A 800 11.76 -22.02 1.30
CA ARG A 800 10.83 -23.16 1.39
C ARG A 800 10.71 -23.65 2.84
N GLY A 801 9.53 -24.08 3.26
CA GLY A 801 9.33 -24.61 4.61
C GLY A 801 7.88 -24.90 4.94
N ARG A 802 7.57 -24.92 6.24
CA ARG A 802 6.22 -25.08 6.76
C ARG A 802 5.96 -24.03 7.83
N ILE A 803 4.75 -23.49 7.82
CA ILE A 803 4.27 -22.59 8.87
C ILE A 803 3.33 -23.41 9.74
N THR A 804 3.55 -23.40 11.06
CA THR A 804 2.69 -24.08 12.02
C THR A 804 2.10 -23.05 12.96
N ILE A 805 0.77 -23.00 13.02
CA ILE A 805 0.02 -22.07 13.85
C ILE A 805 -0.81 -22.90 14.83
N ARG A 806 -0.78 -22.54 16.11
CA ARG A 806 -1.62 -23.13 17.14
C ARG A 806 -2.48 -22.05 17.78
N ALA A 807 -3.77 -22.34 17.94
CA ALA A 807 -4.71 -21.47 18.66
C ALA A 807 -5.34 -22.20 19.84
N THR A 808 -5.48 -21.51 20.96
CA THR A 808 -6.07 -22.02 22.21
C THR A 808 -7.09 -21.03 22.77
N ALA A 809 -8.14 -21.55 23.43
CA ALA A 809 -9.08 -20.77 24.22
C ALA A 809 -9.51 -21.62 25.43
N ASP A 810 -9.85 -20.96 26.54
CA ASP A 810 -10.21 -21.65 27.77
C ASP A 810 -11.45 -22.54 27.56
N GLY A 811 -11.36 -23.80 28.02
CA GLY A 811 -12.42 -24.78 27.88
C GLY A 811 -12.62 -25.39 26.48
N LEU A 812 -11.86 -24.95 25.45
CA LEU A 812 -11.96 -25.47 24.09
C LEU A 812 -10.78 -26.35 23.69
N LYS A 813 -11.03 -27.36 22.86
CA LYS A 813 -9.96 -28.11 22.19
C LYS A 813 -9.17 -27.16 21.27
N PRO A 814 -7.82 -27.15 21.36
CA PRO A 814 -7.00 -26.25 20.55
C PRO A 814 -7.01 -26.64 19.07
N ALA A 815 -6.77 -25.65 18.21
CA ALA A 815 -6.60 -25.83 16.77
C ALA A 815 -5.12 -25.81 16.38
N THR A 816 -4.75 -26.55 15.35
CA THR A 816 -3.43 -26.44 14.71
C THR A 816 -3.61 -26.41 13.20
N LEU A 817 -3.06 -25.35 12.59
CA LEU A 817 -3.03 -25.16 11.15
C LEU A 817 -1.59 -25.32 10.66
N LYS A 818 -1.41 -26.02 9.54
CA LYS A 818 -0.14 -26.16 8.85
C LYS A 818 -0.30 -25.65 7.43
N LEU A 819 0.57 -24.72 7.04
CA LEU A 819 0.63 -24.15 5.70
C LEU A 819 1.95 -24.52 5.05
N ASP A 820 1.93 -24.79 3.75
CA ASP A 820 3.16 -25.01 3.00
C ASP A 820 3.74 -23.66 2.55
N ARG A 821 5.00 -23.42 2.89
CA ARG A 821 5.75 -22.23 2.48
C ARG A 821 6.57 -22.60 1.24
N LEU A 822 6.19 -22.06 0.09
CA LEU A 822 6.82 -22.33 -1.19
C LEU A 822 8.10 -21.52 -1.34
N GLY A 823 9.13 -22.09 -1.96
CA GLY A 823 10.37 -21.37 -2.24
C GLY A 823 10.18 -20.40 -3.40
N VAL A 824 9.91 -19.14 -3.08
CA VAL A 824 9.82 -18.02 -4.02
C VAL A 824 10.95 -17.06 -3.70
N ALA A 825 11.61 -16.53 -4.73
CA ALA A 825 12.68 -15.56 -4.53
C ALA A 825 12.07 -14.24 -4.03
N PRO A 826 12.58 -13.64 -2.93
CA PRO A 826 12.20 -12.29 -2.51
C PRO A 826 12.45 -11.27 -3.62
N ARG A 827 11.66 -10.18 -3.66
CA ARG A 827 12.03 -9.02 -4.49
C ARG A 827 13.38 -8.48 -4.05
N ALA A 828 14.12 -7.94 -5.01
CA ALA A 828 15.41 -7.32 -4.73
C ALA A 828 15.22 -6.18 -3.71
N GLN A 829 16.12 -6.13 -2.73
CA GLN A 829 16.12 -5.12 -1.66
C GLN A 829 17.45 -4.39 -1.64
N VAL A 830 17.43 -3.09 -1.37
CA VAL A 830 18.65 -2.32 -1.12
C VAL A 830 19.36 -2.90 0.12
N PRO A 831 20.64 -3.30 0.00
CA PRO A 831 21.36 -3.94 1.10
C PRO A 831 21.37 -3.09 2.38
N VAL A 832 21.15 -3.75 3.52
CA VAL A 832 21.22 -3.11 4.84
C VAL A 832 22.68 -2.92 5.24
N VAL A 833 23.03 -1.71 5.69
CA VAL A 833 24.38 -1.38 6.16
C VAL A 833 24.38 -1.27 7.68
N ALA A 834 25.37 -1.88 8.33
CA ALA A 834 25.55 -1.79 9.78
C ALA A 834 25.89 -0.35 10.25
N GLY A 835 25.36 0.04 11.41
CA GLY A 835 25.43 1.40 11.96
C GLY A 835 26.75 1.82 12.61
N ASP A 836 27.90 1.38 12.07
CA ASP A 836 29.23 1.81 12.54
C ASP A 836 29.34 3.34 12.56
N MET A 837 30.05 3.90 13.54
CA MET A 837 30.29 5.35 13.58
C MET A 837 31.43 5.71 12.63
N ASP A 838 31.14 6.50 11.61
CA ASP A 838 32.18 7.09 10.76
C ASP A 838 32.83 8.30 11.40
N VAL A 839 34.16 8.31 11.43
CA VAL A 839 34.95 9.45 11.89
C VAL A 839 35.44 10.23 10.67
N ARG A 840 34.61 11.17 10.21
CA ARG A 840 34.78 11.82 8.90
C ARG A 840 35.50 13.14 8.94
N ASP A 841 35.17 13.99 9.91
CA ASP A 841 35.66 15.37 9.93
C ASP A 841 36.94 15.46 10.72
N TRP A 842 38.04 15.74 10.02
CA TRP A 842 39.35 15.93 10.60
C TRP A 842 39.85 17.33 10.29
N ARG A 843 40.55 17.92 11.26
CA ARG A 843 41.37 19.12 11.07
C ARG A 843 42.80 18.65 10.85
N ARG A 844 43.42 19.08 9.77
CA ARG A 844 44.84 18.81 9.46
C ARG A 844 45.67 20.06 9.64
N SER A 845 46.76 19.95 10.42
CA SER A 845 47.73 21.03 10.60
C SER A 845 48.49 21.35 9.30
N PRO A 846 49.13 22.53 9.21
CA PRO A 846 50.24 22.75 8.29
C PRO A 846 51.36 21.70 8.49
N LEU A 847 52.22 21.56 7.48
CA LEU A 847 53.44 20.74 7.59
C LEU A 847 54.40 21.38 8.60
N MET A 848 54.91 20.59 9.53
CA MET A 848 55.86 21.02 10.56
C MET A 848 57.18 20.28 10.41
N VAL A 849 58.28 20.95 10.75
CA VAL A 849 59.62 20.35 10.72
C VAL A 849 59.81 19.37 11.87
N ASP A 850 59.39 19.77 13.07
CA ASP A 850 59.51 18.98 14.30
C ASP A 850 58.25 18.17 14.59
N LYS A 851 58.40 17.08 15.35
CA LYS A 851 57.27 16.25 15.78
C LYS A 851 56.37 17.05 16.74
N PRO A 852 55.09 17.29 16.40
CA PRO A 852 54.17 18.09 17.21
C PRO A 852 53.69 17.33 18.45
N SER A 853 53.17 18.08 19.44
CA SER A 853 52.40 17.51 20.55
C SER A 853 51.04 16.96 20.06
N PRO A 854 50.53 15.84 20.62
CA PRO A 854 49.17 15.37 20.35
C PRO A 854 48.07 16.35 20.79
N ASP A 855 48.39 17.30 21.68
CA ASP A 855 47.44 18.31 22.18
C ASP A 855 47.33 19.54 21.28
N LEU A 856 48.14 19.62 20.21
CA LEU A 856 48.12 20.75 19.28
C LEU A 856 46.75 20.86 18.60
N ALA A 857 46.11 22.02 18.72
CA ALA A 857 44.79 22.30 18.16
C ALA A 857 44.68 23.75 17.64
N PRO A 858 43.86 24.02 16.61
CA PRO A 858 43.52 25.39 16.22
C PRO A 858 42.65 26.06 17.31
N ALA A 859 42.64 27.40 17.33
CA ALA A 859 41.71 28.13 18.19
C ALA A 859 40.26 27.83 17.81
N THR A 860 39.32 27.95 18.76
CA THR A 860 37.89 27.62 18.54
C THR A 860 37.21 28.48 17.48
N SER A 861 37.73 29.69 17.22
CA SER A 861 37.30 30.59 16.14
C SER A 861 38.13 30.47 14.86
N ASP A 862 39.17 29.63 14.86
CA ASP A 862 40.09 29.50 13.72
C ASP A 862 39.59 28.45 12.72
N ASN A 863 38.88 28.95 11.70
CA ASN A 863 38.41 28.15 10.57
C ASN A 863 39.42 28.08 9.42
N ASN A 864 40.53 28.83 9.46
CA ASN A 864 41.41 29.04 8.30
C ASN A 864 42.83 28.49 8.48
N GLY A 865 43.37 28.43 9.70
CA GLY A 865 44.75 28.03 9.97
C GLY A 865 45.01 26.53 9.85
N TRP A 866 43.97 25.70 9.95
CA TRP A 866 44.02 24.26 9.70
C TRP A 866 43.07 23.90 8.56
N ALA A 867 43.43 22.89 7.77
CA ALA A 867 42.59 22.41 6.67
C ALA A 867 41.51 21.45 7.19
N PHE A 868 40.30 21.55 6.65
CA PHE A 868 39.31 20.48 6.78
C PHE A 868 39.69 19.35 5.82
N VAL A 869 39.85 18.14 6.33
CA VAL A 869 40.16 16.95 5.52
C VAL A 869 39.22 15.81 5.91
N ARG A 870 38.95 14.93 4.95
CA ARG A 870 38.19 13.71 5.16
C ARG A 870 39.11 12.50 5.17
N ALA A 871 38.76 11.52 6.00
CA ALA A 871 39.38 10.21 5.93
C ALA A 871 39.16 9.60 4.55
N GLY A 872 40.21 9.05 3.92
CA GLY A 872 40.16 8.52 2.57
C GLY A 872 40.55 9.52 1.48
N THR A 873 40.76 10.81 1.81
CA THR A 873 41.34 11.78 0.87
C THR A 873 42.86 11.78 1.02
N PRO A 874 43.62 11.33 -0.01
CA PRO A 874 45.08 11.35 0.05
C PRO A 874 45.58 12.76 0.31
N THR A 875 46.55 12.86 1.21
CA THR A 875 47.29 14.10 1.35
C THR A 875 48.30 14.18 0.21
N PRO A 876 48.38 15.31 -0.52
CA PRO A 876 49.33 15.46 -1.62
C PRO A 876 50.75 15.07 -1.22
N ALA A 877 51.49 14.46 -2.14
CA ALA A 877 52.90 14.12 -1.94
C ALA A 877 53.71 15.41 -1.72
N GLU A 878 54.22 15.59 -0.51
CA GLU A 878 54.96 16.78 -0.10
C GLU A 878 56.22 16.36 0.70
N GLY A 879 57.12 17.32 0.97
CA GLY A 879 58.44 17.10 1.61
C GLY A 879 58.39 16.44 2.99
N ALA A 880 59.55 16.02 3.48
CA ALA A 880 59.67 15.36 4.80
C ALA A 880 59.24 16.29 5.94
N GLY A 881 58.46 15.78 6.89
CA GLY A 881 57.95 16.55 8.04
C GLY A 881 56.77 15.87 8.75
N TRP A 882 56.12 16.60 9.66
CA TRP A 882 55.05 16.08 10.52
C TRP A 882 53.73 16.83 10.35
N ARG A 883 52.62 16.10 10.49
CA ARG A 883 51.25 16.66 10.55
C ARG A 883 50.46 16.04 11.69
N VAL A 884 49.54 16.81 12.23
CA VAL A 884 48.48 16.33 13.13
C VAL A 884 47.17 16.30 12.36
N TYR A 885 46.50 15.15 12.40
CA TYR A 885 45.09 15.01 12.04
C TYR A 885 44.32 14.89 13.35
N ARG A 886 43.44 15.85 13.62
CA ARG A 886 42.69 15.93 14.87
C ARG A 886 41.20 15.92 14.62
N THR A 887 40.46 15.18 15.44
CA THR A 887 39.00 15.19 15.47
C THR A 887 38.50 15.02 16.90
N VAL A 888 37.23 15.34 17.13
CA VAL A 888 36.54 15.12 18.39
C VAL A 888 35.28 14.33 18.07
N VAL A 889 35.14 13.15 18.68
CA VAL A 889 33.99 12.27 18.47
C VAL A 889 33.23 12.06 19.77
N THR A 890 31.91 12.01 19.70
CA THR A 890 31.10 11.50 20.82
C THR A 890 30.84 10.03 20.54
N PRO A 891 31.31 9.09 21.38
CA PRO A 891 31.04 7.67 21.15
C PRO A 891 29.54 7.39 21.14
N LYS A 892 29.05 6.64 20.15
CA LYS A 892 27.67 6.09 20.18
C LYS A 892 27.43 5.33 21.49
N ARG A 893 26.22 5.30 22.01
CA ARG A 893 25.85 4.66 23.29
C ARG A 893 26.35 3.24 23.40
N SER A 894 26.27 2.46 22.31
CA SER A 894 26.77 1.07 22.27
C SER A 894 28.29 0.97 22.50
N VAL A 895 29.06 1.93 21.97
CA VAL A 895 30.51 2.07 22.17
C VAL A 895 30.81 2.67 23.55
N ALA A 896 30.05 3.68 23.97
CA ALA A 896 30.19 4.29 25.28
C ALA A 896 29.98 3.26 26.41
N ALA A 897 29.04 2.32 26.23
CA ALA A 897 28.74 1.30 27.23
C ALA A 897 29.81 0.20 27.32
N ARG A 898 30.38 -0.26 26.20
CA ARG A 898 31.22 -1.47 26.14
C ARG A 898 32.68 -1.21 25.76
N GLY A 899 33.01 0.03 25.43
CA GLY A 899 34.24 0.35 24.70
C GLY A 899 34.10 0.00 23.23
N GLY A 900 35.05 0.48 22.43
CA GLY A 900 35.06 0.28 20.99
C GLY A 900 36.44 -0.01 20.43
N GLU A 901 36.45 -0.20 19.12
CA GLU A 901 37.66 -0.29 18.32
C GLU A 901 37.64 0.83 17.28
N ILE A 902 38.65 1.69 17.32
CA ILE A 902 38.94 2.66 16.27
C ILE A 902 39.68 1.90 15.17
N ARG A 903 39.17 1.92 13.95
CA ARG A 903 39.76 1.27 12.79
C ARG A 903 40.07 2.29 11.72
N PHE A 904 41.34 2.44 11.37
CA PHE A 904 41.80 3.14 10.19
C PHE A 904 42.03 2.08 9.10
N ALA A 905 41.26 2.16 8.02
CA ALA A 905 41.37 1.21 6.91
C ALA A 905 42.74 1.31 6.22
N SER A 906 43.29 2.52 6.10
CA SER A 906 44.64 2.74 5.58
C SER A 906 45.22 4.06 6.09
N VAL A 907 46.44 4.01 6.63
CA VAL A 907 47.25 5.17 7.02
C VAL A 907 48.58 5.11 6.27
N GLY A 908 48.92 6.18 5.58
CA GLY A 908 50.23 6.35 4.92
C GLY A 908 51.23 7.07 5.83
N GLY A 909 52.51 6.73 5.70
CA GLY A 909 53.57 7.25 6.57
C GLY A 909 53.65 6.52 7.92
N MET A 910 54.68 6.85 8.69
CA MET A 910 54.78 6.41 10.08
C MET A 910 53.81 7.24 10.92
N ALA A 911 53.07 6.61 11.83
CA ALA A 911 52.02 7.30 12.56
C ALA A 911 51.90 6.84 14.01
N SER A 912 51.62 7.76 14.92
CA SER A 912 51.16 7.42 16.27
C SER A 912 49.76 7.97 16.52
N LEU A 913 48.89 7.13 17.07
CA LEU A 913 47.49 7.42 17.35
C LEU A 913 47.30 7.68 18.83
N TRP A 914 46.63 8.78 19.14
CA TRP A 914 46.38 9.25 20.49
C TRP A 914 44.88 9.47 20.72
N VAL A 915 44.41 9.08 21.88
CA VAL A 915 43.05 9.32 22.37
C VAL A 915 43.15 10.02 23.72
N ASP A 916 42.54 11.19 23.85
CA ASP A 916 42.55 12.00 25.08
C ASP A 916 43.98 12.20 25.65
N GLY A 917 44.95 12.45 24.77
CA GLY A 917 46.35 12.68 25.13
C GLY A 917 47.17 11.41 25.43
N GLN A 918 46.57 10.22 25.36
CA GLN A 918 47.26 8.94 25.57
C GLN A 918 47.50 8.20 24.26
N MET A 919 48.73 7.72 24.03
CA MET A 919 49.05 6.93 22.83
C MET A 919 48.41 5.55 22.94
N VAL A 920 47.59 5.18 21.96
CA VAL A 920 46.84 3.92 21.93
C VAL A 920 47.29 2.96 20.83
N ALA A 921 48.01 3.45 19.82
CA ALA A 921 48.63 2.63 18.78
C ALA A 921 49.80 3.35 18.09
N ASP A 922 50.72 2.59 17.49
CA ASP A 922 51.90 3.06 16.75
C ASP A 922 52.06 2.25 15.46
N LYS A 923 52.39 2.93 14.36
CA LYS A 923 52.63 2.37 13.03
C LYS A 923 54.00 2.81 12.54
N ARG A 924 54.94 1.85 12.49
CA ARG A 924 56.35 2.10 12.12
C ARG A 924 56.66 1.89 10.64
N ASP A 925 55.84 1.13 9.93
CA ASP A 925 55.99 0.96 8.48
C ASP A 925 55.44 2.21 7.78
N PRO A 926 56.23 2.93 6.97
CA PRO A 926 55.74 4.08 6.21
C PRO A 926 54.77 3.72 5.07
N LYS A 927 54.66 2.44 4.66
CA LYS A 927 53.74 2.02 3.58
C LYS A 927 52.27 2.16 4.00
N PRO A 928 51.35 2.50 3.08
CA PRO A 928 49.92 2.47 3.34
C PRO A 928 49.47 1.12 3.93
N GLY A 929 48.74 1.15 5.04
CA GLY A 929 48.25 -0.06 5.69
C GLY A 929 47.29 0.24 6.85
N PRO A 930 46.53 -0.75 7.32
CA PRO A 930 45.53 -0.55 8.36
C PRO A 930 46.17 -0.24 9.71
N MET A 931 45.41 0.42 10.58
CA MET A 931 45.79 0.70 11.97
C MET A 931 44.55 0.61 12.84
N THR A 932 44.60 -0.13 13.94
CA THR A 932 43.47 -0.26 14.88
C THR A 932 43.89 0.08 16.30
N ALA A 933 42.95 0.55 17.11
CA ALA A 933 43.19 0.84 18.52
C ALA A 933 41.93 0.68 19.37
N THR A 934 42.14 0.45 20.66
CA THR A 934 41.06 0.44 21.66
C THR A 934 40.52 1.85 21.90
N LEU A 935 39.20 2.01 21.88
CA LEU A 935 38.52 3.15 22.49
C LEU A 935 37.92 2.72 23.84
N PRO A 936 38.38 3.25 24.98
CA PRO A 936 37.79 2.93 26.28
C PRO A 936 36.29 3.31 26.35
N SER A 937 35.54 2.59 27.19
CA SER A 937 34.15 2.93 27.50
C SER A 937 34.04 4.33 28.12
N GLY A 938 32.88 4.96 27.96
CA GLY A 938 32.55 6.29 28.49
C GLY A 938 31.86 7.17 27.45
N ALA A 939 30.91 7.98 27.92
CA ALA A 939 30.04 8.82 27.09
C ALA A 939 30.64 10.20 26.75
N ASN A 940 31.78 10.56 27.34
CA ASN A 940 32.41 11.86 27.11
C ASN A 940 32.96 11.97 25.68
N LYS A 941 32.98 13.19 25.15
CA LYS A 941 33.69 13.53 23.91
C LYS A 941 35.14 13.03 23.99
N ARG A 942 35.61 12.40 22.92
CA ARG A 942 36.94 11.83 22.79
C ARG A 942 37.73 12.63 21.76
N THR A 943 38.88 13.16 22.16
CA THR A 943 39.80 13.78 21.22
C THR A 943 40.67 12.70 20.61
N ILE A 944 40.63 12.56 19.29
CA ILE A 944 41.47 11.63 18.55
C ILE A 944 42.50 12.46 17.75
N ALA A 945 43.78 12.17 17.96
CA ALA A 945 44.88 12.79 17.23
C ALA A 945 45.77 11.71 16.58
N LEU A 946 45.93 11.79 15.27
CA LEU A 946 46.88 10.99 14.50
C LEU A 946 48.05 11.88 14.10
N ILE A 947 49.24 11.58 14.62
CA ILE A 947 50.47 12.28 14.27
C ILE A 947 51.17 11.46 13.20
N VAL A 948 51.41 12.04 12.03
CA VAL A 948 51.97 11.35 10.87
C VAL A 948 53.28 12.00 10.43
N ALA A 949 54.32 11.19 10.21
CA ALA A 949 55.55 11.59 9.55
C ALA A 949 55.49 11.28 8.04
N GLY A 950 55.63 12.33 7.22
CA GLY A 950 55.82 12.23 5.78
C GLY A 950 57.29 11.99 5.43
N MET A 951 57.56 11.08 4.49
CA MET A 951 58.92 10.65 4.10
C MET A 951 59.35 11.22 2.72
N GLY A 952 58.73 12.30 2.26
CA GLY A 952 59.19 13.09 1.11
C GLY A 952 58.96 12.50 -0.30
N ASN A 953 58.43 11.28 -0.44
CA ASN A 953 58.13 10.63 -1.73
C ASN A 953 57.03 9.54 -1.66
N ILE A 954 56.28 9.48 -0.55
CA ILE A 954 55.24 8.46 -0.30
C ILE A 954 53.99 9.19 0.18
N GLU A 955 52.82 8.80 -0.33
CA GLU A 955 51.54 9.29 0.19
C GLU A 955 51.43 9.01 1.70
N SER A 956 51.04 10.03 2.46
CA SER A 956 50.94 9.95 3.91
C SER A 956 49.61 10.48 4.42
N GLY A 957 49.24 10.16 5.65
CA GLY A 957 48.00 10.63 6.27
C GLY A 957 46.86 9.61 6.24
N LEU A 958 45.62 10.12 6.25
CA LEU A 958 44.39 9.33 6.31
C LEU A 958 43.97 8.84 4.92
N LEU A 959 44.61 7.78 4.44
CA LEU A 959 44.40 7.25 3.09
C LEU A 959 43.14 6.37 2.97
N GLY A 960 42.60 5.88 4.07
CA GLY A 960 41.36 5.09 4.11
C GLY A 960 40.38 5.58 5.16
N ARG A 961 39.17 5.01 5.14
CA ARG A 961 38.08 5.30 6.09
C ARG A 961 38.51 5.09 7.54
N VAL A 962 37.97 5.90 8.44
CA VAL A 962 38.11 5.71 9.89
C VAL A 962 36.75 5.45 10.50
N THR A 963 36.61 4.33 11.21
CA THR A 963 35.37 3.92 11.87
C THR A 963 35.59 3.65 13.35
N VAL A 964 34.54 3.80 14.15
CA VAL A 964 34.47 3.27 15.51
C VAL A 964 33.30 2.32 15.60
N ALA A 965 33.59 1.08 15.98
CA ALA A 965 32.60 0.04 16.20
C ALA A 965 32.65 -0.43 17.67
N PRO A 966 31.52 -0.88 18.25
CA PRO A 966 31.53 -1.50 19.57
C PRO A 966 32.36 -2.79 19.56
N ARG A 967 32.98 -3.09 20.69
CA ARG A 967 33.72 -4.35 20.90
C ARG A 967 32.83 -5.57 21.04
#